data_AF-A0A258CL19-F1
#
_entry.id   AF-A0A258CL19-F1
#
_cell.length_a   1.000
_cell.length_b   1.000
_cell.length_c   1.000
_cell.angle_alpha   90.00
_cell.angle_beta   90.00
_cell.angle_gamma   90.00
#
_symmetry.space_group_name_H-M   'P 1'
#
loop_
_entity.id
_entity.type
_entity.pdbx_description
1 polymer ?
#
loop_
_entity_poly.entity_id
_entity_poly.type
_entity_poly.pdbx_seq_one_letter_code
_entity_poly.pdbx_strand_id
1 'polypeptide(L)'
;MKHLSLVALALFSAGVLAKGPLTVEHLNQHNKIGNLALSPDGRSLVYSQTNGGFAPADTSHDLYLMTLGDERQVRRLTENSSRESAVQWHPDGKSIFFLANRTGSTQLWQLALDGGEARQVTRLPLPINGFKLASDGKTLALSLTVKPGCQTLQCTLDAKAKEAERKDTALAYDQLMVRHWDHWLDQYREHLHVAVLGDAPVTDAKNLMADWNTNIADISEVAFTPDNQQLVFSAKIPANDQAWHTNFDLFQVSINGGEKVNLTADNPAWDAKPKFSNDGRFLAYLAMKKPGAEADRFGLMLLDLITGEKKEVAPNWDRSISDFYFGLDNRTIYATTQDVGQYSIYAINTSFGDQIKLYGDGYAGNLQVGADKLVFTNHRLNMPAEIFQTNADGSQPQQLTQVNAKWAEGIQFGDFEQFSFKGAEDATVYGYLVKPWNFEPNKKYPMAFLVHGGPQGSFGNMFNERWNAQLYAAKGYAVVMVDFHGSTGYGQAFTDSISRDWGGKPLVDLQKGFAHVVQAYPWIDGNRACALGASYGGYMMNWIEGMWPDKFKCLVQHDGVFDARAMAYETEELWFDEWEHGGKAYYEDPAAFEDAPIGAGPFMLDSKTTSEYKFVKFDDYSGDYPAQVDSLTFRIYTDDNAAYQDVVANNLDYTNNVPSDFLVGEQYQSDLPDRNLVRETGRFAGVVFSPNDPQLKENLDLRRAIS
;
A
#
# COMPACT_ATOMS: atom_id res chain seq x y z
N MET A 1 66.97 0.11 -48.37
CA MET A 1 66.15 1.20 -47.82
C MET A 1 65.22 1.66 -48.93
N LYS A 2 63.89 1.59 -48.89
CA LYS A 2 62.94 1.72 -47.77
C LYS A 2 61.71 0.83 -48.03
N HIS A 3 61.16 0.29 -46.96
CA HIS A 3 59.96 -0.55 -46.93
C HIS A 3 58.68 0.26 -47.18
N LEU A 4 57.78 -0.30 -47.98
CA LEU A 4 56.35 0.06 -48.01
C LEU A 4 55.71 -0.34 -46.67
N SER A 5 54.94 0.57 -46.07
CA SER A 5 54.01 0.22 -44.97
C SER A 5 52.60 0.60 -45.40
N LEU A 6 51.76 -0.43 -45.58
CA LEU A 6 50.31 -0.29 -45.68
C LEU A 6 49.77 0.13 -44.30
N VAL A 7 49.03 1.23 -44.26
CA VAL A 7 48.20 1.59 -43.09
C VAL A 7 46.85 0.90 -43.27
N ALA A 8 46.57 -0.10 -42.44
CA ALA A 8 45.24 -0.69 -42.31
C ALA A 8 44.39 0.22 -41.40
N LEU A 9 43.35 0.84 -41.96
CA LEU A 9 42.30 1.50 -41.19
C LEU A 9 41.42 0.41 -40.56
N ALA A 10 41.58 0.18 -39.25
CA ALA A 10 40.62 -0.60 -38.48
C ALA A 10 39.39 0.29 -38.18
N LEU A 11 38.32 0.07 -38.93
CA LEU A 11 36.98 0.58 -38.60
C LEU A 11 36.51 -0.14 -37.34
N PHE A 12 36.62 0.52 -36.18
CA PHE A 12 35.85 0.14 -35.00
C PHE A 12 34.39 0.54 -35.26
N SER A 13 33.61 -0.39 -35.81
CA SER A 13 32.16 -0.33 -35.70
C SER A 13 31.81 -0.46 -34.23
N ALA A 14 31.50 0.66 -33.56
CA ALA A 14 30.79 0.63 -32.30
C ALA A 14 29.46 -0.08 -32.54
N GLY A 15 29.39 -1.37 -32.19
CA GLY A 15 28.14 -2.10 -32.21
C GLY A 15 27.21 -1.42 -31.22
N VAL A 16 26.14 -0.80 -31.71
CA VAL A 16 25.01 -0.41 -30.87
C VAL A 16 24.51 -1.71 -30.24
N LEU A 17 24.70 -1.86 -28.92
CA LEU A 17 24.17 -3.00 -28.21
C LEU A 17 22.64 -2.97 -28.38
N ALA A 18 22.07 -3.99 -29.02
CA ALA A 18 20.63 -4.04 -29.18
C ALA A 18 19.98 -4.19 -27.80
N LYS A 19 19.04 -3.30 -27.47
CA LYS A 19 18.29 -3.39 -26.21
C LYS A 19 17.48 -4.68 -26.17
N GLY A 20 17.45 -5.31 -24.99
CA GLY A 20 16.71 -6.54 -24.73
C GLY A 20 15.60 -6.35 -23.69
N PRO A 21 14.83 -7.43 -23.41
CA PRO A 21 13.81 -7.40 -22.36
C PRO A 21 14.43 -7.26 -20.97
N LEU A 22 13.67 -6.67 -20.04
CA LEU A 22 13.97 -6.76 -18.61
C LEU A 22 13.98 -8.24 -18.16
N THR A 23 14.88 -8.59 -17.25
CA THR A 23 14.93 -9.94 -16.65
C THR A 23 15.00 -9.84 -15.13
N VAL A 24 14.81 -10.95 -14.45
CA VAL A 24 14.93 -11.02 -12.97
C VAL A 24 16.37 -10.69 -12.56
N GLU A 25 17.34 -11.12 -13.36
CA GLU A 25 18.75 -10.78 -13.21
C GLU A 25 18.97 -9.26 -13.24
N HIS A 26 18.42 -8.57 -14.24
CA HIS A 26 18.50 -7.11 -14.31
C HIS A 26 17.87 -6.44 -13.08
N LEU A 27 16.72 -6.93 -12.59
CA LEU A 27 16.06 -6.39 -11.41
C LEU A 27 16.90 -6.52 -10.12
N ASN A 28 17.67 -7.59 -9.97
CA ASN A 28 18.56 -7.74 -8.81
C ASN A 28 19.83 -6.89 -8.93
N GLN A 29 20.21 -6.49 -10.14
CA GLN A 29 21.46 -5.76 -10.43
C GLN A 29 21.33 -4.23 -10.43
N HIS A 30 20.12 -3.68 -10.41
CA HIS A 30 19.97 -2.22 -10.38
C HIS A 30 20.31 -1.65 -8.99
N ASN A 31 20.82 -0.43 -8.98
CA ASN A 31 21.11 0.30 -7.75
C ASN A 31 19.82 0.90 -7.19
N LYS A 32 19.66 0.84 -5.87
CA LYS A 32 18.45 1.28 -5.18
C LYS A 32 18.76 2.51 -4.33
N ILE A 33 18.07 3.61 -4.60
CA ILE A 33 18.12 4.80 -3.77
C ILE A 33 17.20 4.60 -2.57
N GLY A 34 17.75 4.78 -1.37
CA GLY A 34 17.01 4.72 -0.11
C GLY A 34 16.69 6.11 0.45
N ASN A 35 16.86 6.27 1.76
CA ASN A 35 16.51 7.49 2.47
C ASN A 35 17.31 8.70 1.98
N LEU A 36 16.64 9.85 1.98
CA LEU A 36 17.21 11.16 1.70
C LEU A 36 17.31 11.98 2.99
N ALA A 37 18.33 12.80 3.11
CA ALA A 37 18.51 13.76 4.19
C ALA A 37 19.06 15.07 3.62
N LEU A 38 18.25 16.13 3.63
CA LEU A 38 18.66 17.47 3.20
C LEU A 38 19.42 18.19 4.32
N SER A 39 20.50 18.89 3.96
CA SER A 39 21.29 19.67 4.91
C SER A 39 20.47 20.82 5.50
N PRO A 40 20.78 21.29 6.73
CA PRO A 40 20.06 22.40 7.36
C PRO A 40 20.03 23.69 6.54
N ASP A 41 21.05 23.94 5.71
CA ASP A 41 21.14 25.09 4.81
C ASP A 41 20.48 24.86 3.43
N GLY A 42 19.96 23.66 3.17
CA GLY A 42 19.28 23.29 1.93
C GLY A 42 20.19 23.17 0.70
N ARG A 43 21.52 23.12 0.87
CA ARG A 43 22.49 23.12 -0.24
C ARG A 43 23.04 21.74 -0.59
N SER A 44 22.96 20.79 0.34
CA SER A 44 23.54 19.47 0.17
C SER A 44 22.54 18.39 0.55
N LEU A 45 22.59 17.27 -0.16
CA LEU A 45 21.74 16.11 0.09
C LEU A 45 22.65 14.92 0.40
N VAL A 46 22.38 14.23 1.50
CA VAL A 46 22.90 12.88 1.70
C VAL A 46 21.82 11.88 1.37
N TYR A 47 22.18 10.84 0.63
CA TYR A 47 21.29 9.73 0.33
C TYR A 47 22.01 8.39 0.49
N SER A 48 21.27 7.37 0.92
CA SER A 48 21.76 5.99 0.92
C SER A 48 21.54 5.37 -0.45
N GLN A 49 22.52 4.60 -0.93
CA GLN A 49 22.39 3.81 -2.14
C GLN A 49 22.83 2.37 -1.86
N THR A 50 21.97 1.42 -2.24
CA THR A 50 22.32 0.00 -2.29
C THR A 50 22.75 -0.33 -3.70
N ASN A 51 24.00 -0.74 -3.89
CA ASN A 51 24.46 -1.21 -5.18
C ASN A 51 23.88 -2.61 -5.47
N GLY A 52 23.33 -2.78 -6.66
CA GLY A 52 22.68 -4.03 -7.06
C GLY A 52 23.67 -5.18 -7.24
N GLY A 53 23.23 -6.39 -6.94
CA GLY A 53 24.03 -7.60 -6.92
C GLY A 53 23.14 -8.83 -6.73
N PHE A 54 23.63 -10.02 -7.10
CA PHE A 54 22.84 -11.25 -6.98
C PHE A 54 22.89 -11.86 -5.59
N ALA A 55 24.04 -11.75 -4.93
CA ALA A 55 24.21 -12.18 -3.55
C ALA A 55 24.44 -10.97 -2.63
N PRO A 56 24.14 -11.08 -1.32
CA PRO A 56 24.49 -10.03 -0.36
C PRO A 56 25.96 -9.60 -0.41
N ALA A 57 26.87 -10.52 -0.75
CA ALA A 57 28.29 -10.23 -0.91
C ALA A 57 28.62 -9.32 -2.12
N ASP A 58 27.71 -9.24 -3.09
CA ASP A 58 27.84 -8.39 -4.28
C ASP A 58 27.21 -7.00 -4.08
N THR A 59 26.50 -6.81 -2.95
CA THR A 59 25.83 -5.55 -2.63
C THR A 59 26.69 -4.71 -1.70
N SER A 60 26.72 -3.40 -1.94
CA SER A 60 27.24 -2.42 -0.97
C SER A 60 26.13 -1.44 -0.61
N HIS A 61 26.23 -0.84 0.57
CA HIS A 61 25.22 0.05 1.12
C HIS A 61 25.92 1.29 1.66
N ASP A 62 26.05 2.29 0.80
CA ASP A 62 26.89 3.44 1.08
C ASP A 62 26.08 4.73 1.10
N LEU A 63 26.63 5.73 1.78
CA LEU A 63 26.11 7.09 1.79
C LEU A 63 26.82 7.92 0.74
N TYR A 64 26.05 8.74 0.04
CA TYR A 64 26.52 9.65 -1.00
C TYR A 64 26.10 11.07 -0.65
N LEU A 65 27.01 12.02 -0.85
CA LEU A 65 26.78 13.45 -0.70
C LEU A 65 26.68 14.10 -2.08
N MET A 66 25.60 14.82 -2.32
CA MET A 66 25.37 15.62 -3.52
C MET A 66 25.23 17.09 -3.16
N THR A 67 25.87 17.97 -3.93
CA THR A 67 25.63 19.42 -3.87
C THR A 67 24.50 19.77 -4.84
N LEU A 68 23.44 20.41 -4.33
CA LEU A 68 22.30 20.85 -5.14
C LEU A 68 22.70 22.08 -5.97
N GLY A 69 22.44 22.05 -7.28
CA GLY A 69 22.89 23.06 -8.25
C GLY A 69 24.24 22.73 -8.92
N ASP A 70 24.94 21.69 -8.47
CA ASP A 70 26.08 21.07 -9.18
C ASP A 70 26.03 19.55 -9.00
N GLU A 71 25.02 18.93 -9.63
CA GLU A 71 24.70 17.50 -9.44
C GLU A 71 25.79 16.57 -9.99
N ARG A 72 26.79 17.10 -10.69
CA ARG A 72 27.98 16.33 -11.12
C ARG A 72 28.95 16.08 -9.97
N GLN A 73 28.86 16.86 -8.88
CA GLN A 73 29.66 16.67 -7.69
C GLN A 73 28.95 15.74 -6.70
N VAL A 74 29.01 14.44 -7.00
CA VAL A 74 28.60 13.39 -6.07
C VAL A 74 29.83 12.76 -5.45
N ARG A 75 29.90 12.77 -4.11
CA ARG A 75 30.98 12.14 -3.34
C ARG A 75 30.42 10.96 -2.54
N ARG A 76 30.94 9.75 -2.79
CA ARG A 76 30.73 8.61 -1.90
C ARG A 76 31.37 8.92 -0.54
N LEU A 77 30.59 8.88 0.52
CA LEU A 77 31.01 9.22 1.89
C LEU A 77 31.53 8.00 2.65
N THR A 78 31.01 6.81 2.36
CA THR A 78 31.31 5.59 3.10
C THR A 78 31.59 4.41 2.17
N GLU A 79 32.38 3.47 2.68
CA GLU A 79 32.66 2.19 2.05
C GLU A 79 32.75 1.15 3.17
N ASN A 80 31.63 0.49 3.47
CA ASN A 80 31.57 -0.49 4.55
C ASN A 80 30.70 -1.70 4.14
N SER A 81 31.02 -2.87 4.70
CA SER A 81 30.23 -4.09 4.46
C SER A 81 28.90 -4.08 5.22
N SER A 82 28.78 -3.29 6.29
CA SER A 82 27.52 -3.10 6.99
C SER A 82 26.60 -2.17 6.20
N ARG A 83 25.30 -2.49 6.19
CA ARG A 83 24.25 -1.55 5.77
C ARG A 83 24.24 -0.30 6.62
N GLU A 84 24.09 0.85 5.97
CA GLU A 84 23.97 2.17 6.58
C GLU A 84 22.58 2.75 6.34
N SER A 85 21.97 3.32 7.37
CA SER A 85 20.56 3.73 7.33
C SER A 85 20.25 4.87 8.32
N ALA A 86 19.00 5.36 8.28
CA ALA A 86 18.48 6.38 9.20
C ALA A 86 19.32 7.67 9.28
N VAL A 87 19.83 8.14 8.14
CA VAL A 87 20.73 9.31 8.12
C VAL A 87 20.03 10.57 8.60
N GLN A 88 20.67 11.33 9.50
CA GLN A 88 20.25 12.67 9.92
C GLN A 88 21.46 13.60 9.97
N TRP A 89 21.28 14.85 9.55
CA TRP A 89 22.31 15.87 9.69
C TRP A 89 22.44 16.31 11.14
N HIS A 90 23.67 16.57 11.57
CA HIS A 90 23.85 17.39 12.76
C HIS A 90 23.35 18.82 12.47
N PRO A 91 22.71 19.53 13.42
CA PRO A 91 22.12 20.85 13.19
C PRO A 91 23.09 21.93 12.66
N ASP A 92 24.39 21.78 12.92
CA ASP A 92 25.43 22.69 12.42
C ASP A 92 25.83 22.45 10.94
N GLY A 93 25.32 21.39 10.31
CA GLY A 93 25.60 21.03 8.92
C GLY A 93 27.00 20.47 8.64
N LYS A 94 27.83 20.21 9.65
CA LYS A 94 29.24 19.77 9.46
C LYS A 94 29.42 18.25 9.48
N SER A 95 28.43 17.52 9.96
CA SER A 95 28.49 16.07 10.11
C SER A 95 27.12 15.44 9.95
N ILE A 96 27.12 14.13 9.73
CA ILE A 96 25.91 13.31 9.70
C ILE A 96 25.97 12.20 10.74
N PHE A 97 24.80 11.79 11.22
CA PHE A 97 24.60 10.60 12.03
C PHE A 97 23.88 9.53 11.21
N PHE A 98 24.23 8.26 11.45
CA PHE A 98 23.59 7.12 10.78
C PHE A 98 23.75 5.84 11.62
N LEU A 99 22.88 4.86 11.37
CA LEU A 99 22.95 3.54 11.99
C LEU A 99 23.74 2.57 11.13
N ALA A 100 24.64 1.82 11.77
CA ALA A 100 25.39 0.74 11.12
C ALA A 100 25.85 -0.33 12.14
N ASN A 101 25.91 -1.58 11.67
CA ASN A 101 26.46 -2.73 12.39
C ASN A 101 27.92 -2.99 12.00
N ARG A 102 28.83 -2.05 12.30
CA ARG A 102 30.27 -2.23 12.04
C ARG A 102 31.01 -2.98 13.16
N THR A 103 30.38 -3.17 14.32
CA THR A 103 31.01 -3.76 15.53
C THR A 103 30.20 -4.93 16.12
N GLY A 104 29.41 -5.64 15.32
CA GLY A 104 28.63 -6.81 15.74
C GLY A 104 27.25 -6.51 16.34
N SER A 105 26.90 -5.23 16.52
CA SER A 105 25.55 -4.75 16.85
C SER A 105 25.30 -3.42 16.13
N THR A 106 24.06 -3.15 15.72
CA THR A 106 23.67 -1.86 15.12
C THR A 106 23.83 -0.75 16.15
N GLN A 107 24.69 0.22 15.85
CA GLN A 107 25.00 1.37 16.70
C GLN A 107 24.94 2.66 15.89
N LEU A 108 24.93 3.80 16.58
CA LEU A 108 24.97 5.12 15.99
C LEU A 108 26.42 5.54 15.71
N TRP A 109 26.64 6.06 14.51
CA TRP A 109 27.92 6.57 14.02
C TRP A 109 27.76 8.02 13.61
N GLN A 110 28.83 8.80 13.77
CA GLN A 110 28.92 10.16 13.26
C GLN A 110 30.06 10.26 12.25
N LEU A 111 29.79 10.86 11.09
CA LEU A 111 30.80 11.15 10.07
C LEU A 111 30.92 12.65 9.85
N ALA A 112 32.11 13.19 10.06
CA ALA A 112 32.45 14.57 9.71
C ALA A 112 32.60 14.71 8.19
N LEU A 113 32.07 15.78 7.61
CA LEU A 113 32.04 15.96 6.16
C LEU A 113 33.26 16.71 5.59
N ASP A 114 34.08 17.30 6.46
CA ASP A 114 35.37 17.94 6.13
C ASP A 114 36.53 16.94 6.05
N GLY A 115 36.32 15.70 6.50
CA GLY A 115 37.23 14.56 6.29
C GLY A 115 37.37 13.67 7.53
N GLY A 116 37.92 12.47 7.31
CA GLY A 116 38.10 11.46 8.35
C GLY A 116 37.09 10.31 8.27
N GLU A 117 37.28 9.30 9.12
CA GLU A 117 36.42 8.12 9.20
C GLU A 117 35.26 8.33 10.17
N ALA A 118 34.17 7.58 9.97
CA ALA A 118 33.03 7.63 10.88
C ALA A 118 33.43 7.15 12.29
N ARG A 119 33.10 7.95 13.31
CA ARG A 119 33.32 7.59 14.72
C ARG A 119 32.06 6.93 15.28
N GLN A 120 32.25 5.85 16.03
CA GLN A 120 31.18 5.24 16.80
C GLN A 120 30.79 6.16 17.96
N VAL A 121 29.53 6.57 18.06
CA VAL A 121 29.05 7.47 19.14
C VAL A 121 28.20 6.76 20.18
N THR A 122 27.75 5.53 19.91
CA THR A 122 27.10 4.65 20.89
C THR A 122 27.79 3.29 20.94
N ARG A 123 27.84 2.71 22.14
CA ARG A 123 28.26 1.34 22.45
C ARG A 123 27.28 0.74 23.44
N LEU A 124 25.99 0.80 23.08
CA LEU A 124 24.94 0.18 23.86
C LEU A 124 25.07 -1.34 23.78
N PRO A 125 24.73 -2.08 24.84
CA PRO A 125 24.79 -3.53 24.81
C PRO A 125 23.63 -4.17 24.01
N LEU A 126 22.65 -3.36 23.57
CA LEU A 126 21.55 -3.75 22.69
C LEU A 126 21.66 -3.03 21.34
N PRO A 127 21.15 -3.63 20.25
CA PRO A 127 21.08 -2.97 18.95
C PRO A 127 20.11 -1.78 18.98
N ILE A 128 20.43 -0.74 18.22
CA ILE A 128 19.57 0.41 17.98
C ILE A 128 18.71 0.14 16.73
N ASN A 129 17.39 0.18 16.90
CA ASN A 129 16.44 0.00 15.79
C ASN A 129 16.23 1.31 15.01
N GLY A 130 16.28 2.45 15.72
CA GLY A 130 16.02 3.77 15.17
C GLY A 130 16.53 4.89 16.07
N PHE A 131 16.73 6.09 15.53
CA PHE A 131 17.00 7.29 16.33
C PHE A 131 16.39 8.59 15.79
N LYS A 132 16.24 9.57 16.67
CA LYS A 132 16.04 11.00 16.37
C LYS A 132 17.08 11.83 17.10
N LEU A 133 17.62 12.85 16.43
CA LEU A 133 18.50 13.84 17.01
C LEU A 133 17.72 15.13 17.33
N ALA A 134 17.87 15.61 18.56
CA ALA A 134 17.31 16.89 18.98
C ALA A 134 18.01 18.08 18.30
N SER A 135 17.36 19.25 18.29
CA SER A 135 17.91 20.46 17.65
C SER A 135 19.17 21.01 18.35
N ASP A 136 19.46 20.55 19.57
CA ASP A 136 20.71 20.84 20.30
C ASP A 136 21.94 20.08 19.77
N GLY A 137 21.74 19.10 18.88
CA GLY A 137 22.79 18.27 18.29
C GLY A 137 23.43 17.26 19.24
N LYS A 138 22.86 17.05 20.43
CA LYS A 138 23.42 16.21 21.50
C LYS A 138 22.42 15.20 22.06
N THR A 139 21.16 15.57 22.19
CA THR A 139 20.14 14.71 22.81
C THR A 139 19.58 13.76 21.77
N LEU A 140 19.53 12.47 22.11
CA LEU A 140 19.06 11.39 21.25
C LEU A 140 17.81 10.77 21.83
N ALA A 141 16.82 10.53 20.98
CA ALA A 141 15.77 9.56 21.22
C ALA A 141 16.12 8.28 20.45
N LEU A 142 16.09 7.14 21.11
CA LEU A 142 16.53 5.84 20.59
C LEU A 142 15.39 4.83 20.72
N SER A 143 15.23 4.01 19.69
CA SER A 143 14.33 2.86 19.75
C SER A 143 15.13 1.58 20.02
N LEU A 144 14.80 0.86 21.09
CA LEU A 144 15.48 -0.37 21.51
C LEU A 144 14.45 -1.47 21.85
N THR A 145 14.71 -2.69 21.41
CA THR A 145 13.94 -3.88 21.83
C THR A 145 14.38 -4.33 23.23
N VAL A 146 13.51 -4.08 24.22
CA VAL A 146 13.75 -4.33 25.64
C VAL A 146 12.67 -5.19 26.27
N LYS A 147 12.94 -5.74 27.45
CA LYS A 147 11.89 -6.44 28.20
C LYS A 147 11.09 -5.44 29.03
N PRO A 148 9.75 -5.37 28.89
CA PRO A 148 8.89 -4.62 29.81
C PRO A 148 9.21 -4.89 31.28
N GLY A 149 9.18 -3.83 32.09
CA GLY A 149 9.58 -3.81 33.51
C GLY A 149 11.06 -3.58 33.75
N CYS A 150 11.94 -3.75 32.75
CA CYS A 150 13.37 -3.50 32.92
C CYS A 150 13.70 -2.00 32.89
N GLN A 151 14.31 -1.50 33.97
CA GLN A 151 14.76 -0.12 34.10
C GLN A 151 16.15 0.11 33.47
N THR A 152 16.95 -0.95 33.28
CA THR A 152 18.30 -0.89 32.72
C THR A 152 18.41 -1.81 31.52
N LEU A 153 19.33 -1.51 30.61
CA LEU A 153 19.62 -2.37 29.46
C LEU A 153 20.17 -3.74 29.91
N GLN A 154 20.95 -3.77 31.00
CA GLN A 154 21.48 -5.02 31.57
C GLN A 154 20.36 -5.98 32.02
N CYS A 155 19.28 -5.48 32.63
CA CYS A 155 18.13 -6.30 33.01
C CYS A 155 17.53 -7.04 31.80
N THR A 156 17.47 -6.38 30.63
CA THR A 156 16.99 -7.01 29.38
C THR A 156 17.97 -8.09 28.91
N LEU A 157 19.28 -7.85 28.98
CA LEU A 157 20.29 -8.84 28.59
C LEU A 157 20.23 -10.08 29.48
N ASP A 158 20.10 -9.89 30.79
CA ASP A 158 19.99 -10.99 31.75
C ASP A 158 18.72 -11.82 31.47
N ALA A 159 17.63 -11.16 31.09
CA ALA A 159 16.41 -11.85 30.66
C ALA A 159 16.60 -12.64 29.37
N LYS A 160 17.26 -12.06 28.35
CA LYS A 160 17.60 -12.76 27.09
C LYS A 160 18.52 -13.95 27.31
N ALA A 161 19.52 -13.81 28.19
CA ALA A 161 20.42 -14.89 28.55
C ALA A 161 19.66 -16.04 29.24
N LYS A 162 18.81 -15.72 30.22
CA LYS A 162 17.97 -16.72 30.90
C LYS A 162 17.01 -17.43 29.94
N GLU A 163 16.49 -16.71 28.95
CA GLU A 163 15.63 -17.28 27.92
C GLU A 163 16.40 -18.23 26.98
N ALA A 164 17.61 -17.86 26.56
CA ALA A 164 18.47 -18.72 25.75
C ALA A 164 18.91 -20.01 26.47
N GLU A 165 18.89 -20.02 27.81
CA GLU A 165 19.15 -21.21 28.63
C GLU A 165 17.94 -22.15 28.77
N ARG A 166 16.74 -21.74 28.33
CA ARG A 166 15.55 -22.60 28.37
C ARG A 166 15.75 -23.82 27.47
N LYS A 167 15.28 -24.97 27.96
CA LYS A 167 15.34 -26.25 27.24
C LYS A 167 14.05 -26.59 26.53
N ASP A 168 12.96 -25.95 26.92
CA ASP A 168 11.65 -26.07 26.31
C ASP A 168 11.42 -24.95 25.29
N THR A 169 10.62 -25.26 24.27
CA THR A 169 10.21 -24.32 23.21
C THR A 169 8.74 -23.92 23.36
N ALA A 170 8.14 -24.18 24.52
CA ALA A 170 6.74 -23.88 24.76
C ALA A 170 6.54 -22.36 24.92
N LEU A 171 5.58 -21.82 24.19
CA LEU A 171 5.16 -20.42 24.30
C LEU A 171 3.77 -20.40 24.95
N ALA A 172 3.59 -19.51 25.92
CA ALA A 172 2.35 -19.33 26.64
C ALA A 172 1.90 -17.88 26.45
N TYR A 173 0.66 -17.70 26.05
CA TYR A 173 0.05 -16.41 25.77
C TYR A 173 -1.23 -16.28 26.60
N ASP A 174 -1.41 -15.12 27.21
CA ASP A 174 -2.60 -14.72 27.97
C ASP A 174 -3.44 -13.66 27.24
N GLN A 175 -2.98 -13.19 26.08
CA GLN A 175 -3.66 -12.24 25.21
C GLN A 175 -3.23 -12.39 23.74
N LEU A 176 -4.07 -11.88 22.83
CA LEU A 176 -3.68 -11.64 21.44
C LEU A 176 -2.87 -10.33 21.34
N MET A 177 -2.01 -10.17 20.35
CA MET A 177 -1.67 -11.13 19.28
C MET A 177 -0.64 -12.16 19.76
N VAL A 178 -0.73 -13.41 19.29
CA VAL A 178 0.28 -14.45 19.63
C VAL A 178 1.43 -14.50 18.63
N ARG A 179 1.22 -13.98 17.42
CA ARG A 179 2.18 -13.93 16.32
C ARG A 179 1.98 -12.66 15.50
N HIS A 180 2.96 -12.30 14.69
CA HIS A 180 2.79 -11.38 13.58
C HIS A 180 3.40 -12.04 12.34
N TRP A 181 2.58 -12.25 11.33
CA TRP A 181 2.90 -13.05 10.14
C TRP A 181 3.51 -14.41 10.50
N ASP A 182 4.70 -14.73 10.03
CA ASP A 182 5.39 -16.01 10.21
C ASP A 182 6.23 -16.11 11.51
N HIS A 183 6.05 -15.16 12.44
CA HIS A 183 6.83 -15.09 13.67
C HIS A 183 5.95 -14.99 14.93
N TRP A 184 6.18 -15.88 15.90
CA TRP A 184 5.56 -15.82 17.22
C TRP A 184 6.03 -14.59 17.98
N LEU A 185 5.10 -13.86 18.61
CA LEU A 185 5.46 -12.71 19.44
C LEU A 185 6.19 -13.20 20.69
N ASP A 186 7.28 -12.53 21.02
CA ASP A 186 8.04 -12.77 22.23
C ASP A 186 7.64 -11.77 23.33
N GLN A 187 8.34 -11.84 24.47
CA GLN A 187 8.11 -10.97 25.62
C GLN A 187 8.79 -9.60 25.53
N TYR A 188 9.49 -9.29 24.43
CA TYR A 188 10.21 -8.03 24.26
C TYR A 188 9.38 -7.03 23.45
N ARG A 189 9.61 -5.75 23.72
CA ARG A 189 8.90 -4.64 23.09
C ARG A 189 9.89 -3.55 22.70
N GLU A 190 9.58 -2.88 21.61
CA GLU A 190 10.32 -1.74 21.11
C GLU A 190 9.91 -0.49 21.89
N HIS A 191 10.81 -0.02 22.77
CA HIS A 191 10.56 1.11 23.65
C HIS A 191 11.46 2.31 23.32
N LEU A 192 10.92 3.49 23.63
CA LEU A 192 11.62 4.76 23.53
C LEU A 192 12.61 4.97 24.67
N HIS A 193 13.83 5.31 24.32
CA HIS A 193 14.92 5.63 25.25
C HIS A 193 15.52 6.99 24.94
N VAL A 194 16.13 7.63 25.95
CA VAL A 194 16.88 8.87 25.79
C VAL A 194 18.33 8.71 26.21
N ALA A 195 19.22 9.31 25.42
CA ALA A 195 20.65 9.40 25.69
C ALA A 195 21.17 10.81 25.35
N VAL A 196 22.28 11.21 25.97
CA VAL A 196 22.96 12.48 25.67
C VAL A 196 24.38 12.19 25.20
N LEU A 197 24.74 12.73 24.04
CA LEU A 197 26.08 12.61 23.47
C LEU A 197 27.11 13.42 24.28
N GLY A 198 28.28 12.82 24.47
CA GLY A 198 29.47 13.48 25.00
C GLY A 198 30.72 13.13 24.20
N ASP A 199 31.89 13.32 24.81
CA ASP A 199 33.18 13.02 24.17
C ASP A 199 33.41 11.50 24.03
N ALA A 200 32.93 10.73 25.00
CA ALA A 200 32.97 9.27 24.97
C ALA A 200 31.68 8.69 24.34
N PRO A 201 31.76 7.51 23.71
CA PRO A 201 30.56 6.82 23.23
C PRO A 201 29.56 6.53 24.36
N VAL A 202 28.28 6.74 24.08
CA VAL A 202 27.19 6.44 25.03
C VAL A 202 27.09 4.94 25.25
N THR A 203 27.12 4.50 26.51
CA THR A 203 27.04 3.07 26.88
C THR A 203 25.73 2.68 27.56
N ASP A 204 24.87 3.66 27.88
CA ASP A 204 23.57 3.44 28.52
C ASP A 204 22.53 4.43 27.99
N ALA A 205 21.25 4.06 28.06
CA ALA A 205 20.15 4.90 27.62
C ALA A 205 18.94 4.71 28.55
N LYS A 206 18.28 5.82 28.90
CA LYS A 206 17.16 5.82 29.84
C LYS A 206 15.88 5.38 29.13
N ASN A 207 15.25 4.29 29.59
CA ASN A 207 13.94 3.87 29.10
C ASN A 207 12.85 4.83 29.60
N LEU A 208 12.07 5.41 28.69
CA LEU A 208 10.97 6.31 29.03
C LEU A 208 9.63 5.57 29.23
N MET A 209 9.59 4.28 28.88
CA MET A 209 8.37 3.48 28.79
C MET A 209 8.51 2.14 29.51
N ALA A 210 9.40 2.03 30.50
CA ALA A 210 9.71 0.74 31.15
C ALA A 210 8.49 0.05 31.79
N ASP A 211 7.46 0.81 32.13
CA ASP A 211 6.18 0.38 32.69
C ASP A 211 5.16 -0.11 31.65
N TRP A 212 5.42 0.05 30.35
CA TRP A 212 4.50 -0.34 29.28
C TRP A 212 4.84 -1.71 28.70
N ASN A 213 3.84 -2.41 28.18
CA ASN A 213 3.98 -3.72 27.52
C ASN A 213 3.62 -3.68 26.02
N THR A 214 3.60 -2.48 25.43
CA THR A 214 3.31 -2.21 24.02
C THR A 214 4.52 -1.59 23.33
N ASN A 215 4.56 -1.66 22.00
CA ASN A 215 5.58 -1.00 21.20
C ASN A 215 5.20 0.48 20.99
N ILE A 216 6.20 1.34 20.76
CA ILE A 216 5.94 2.58 20.00
C ILE A 216 5.52 2.24 18.57
N ALA A 217 4.82 3.15 17.88
CA ALA A 217 4.42 2.93 16.48
C ALA A 217 5.64 2.76 15.57
N ASP A 218 6.52 3.77 15.54
CA ASP A 218 7.83 3.73 14.87
C ASP A 218 8.66 4.93 15.35
N ILE A 219 9.98 4.86 15.20
CA ILE A 219 10.85 6.01 15.52
C ILE A 219 10.55 7.24 14.65
N SER A 220 10.03 7.07 13.43
CA SER A 220 9.62 8.17 12.56
C SER A 220 8.45 8.96 13.14
N GLU A 221 7.67 8.35 14.04
CA GLU A 221 6.53 8.94 14.76
C GLU A 221 6.90 9.50 16.13
N VAL A 222 8.18 9.80 16.33
CA VAL A 222 8.70 10.48 17.52
C VAL A 222 9.20 11.87 17.14
N ALA A 223 8.78 12.89 17.90
CA ALA A 223 9.21 14.27 17.76
C ALA A 223 9.67 14.87 19.10
N PHE A 224 10.81 15.57 19.08
CA PHE A 224 11.21 16.44 20.18
C PHE A 224 10.33 17.69 20.20
N THR A 225 9.96 18.14 21.39
CA THR A 225 9.44 19.50 21.54
C THR A 225 10.49 20.52 21.12
N PRO A 226 10.10 21.73 20.66
CA PRO A 226 11.04 22.74 20.18
C PRO A 226 12.13 23.14 21.20
N ASP A 227 11.85 23.02 22.49
CA ASP A 227 12.78 23.28 23.60
C ASP A 227 13.66 22.07 24.00
N ASN A 228 13.49 20.94 23.30
CA ASN A 228 14.13 19.64 23.53
C ASN A 228 13.90 19.06 24.93
N GLN A 229 12.91 19.53 25.71
CA GLN A 229 12.67 19.05 27.08
C GLN A 229 11.75 17.82 27.13
N GLN A 230 11.00 17.58 26.06
CA GLN A 230 9.99 16.53 26.00
C GLN A 230 9.99 15.85 24.62
N LEU A 231 9.37 14.67 24.58
CA LEU A 231 9.09 13.92 23.36
C LEU A 231 7.58 13.76 23.22
N VAL A 232 7.09 13.87 21.99
CA VAL A 232 5.75 13.42 21.59
C VAL A 232 5.91 12.22 20.68
N PHE A 233 5.22 11.12 20.98
CA PHE A 233 5.34 9.87 20.23
C PHE A 233 3.99 9.16 20.09
N SER A 234 3.80 8.44 18.98
CA SER A 234 2.63 7.57 18.78
C SER A 234 2.86 6.19 19.38
N ALA A 235 1.89 5.67 20.14
CA ALA A 235 1.92 4.33 20.71
C ALA A 235 0.52 3.80 21.04
N LYS A 236 0.39 2.48 21.19
CA LYS A 236 -0.81 1.86 21.78
C LYS A 236 -0.74 1.89 23.31
N ILE A 237 -1.85 2.18 23.97
CA ILE A 237 -1.93 2.08 25.43
C ILE A 237 -1.86 0.60 25.84
N PRO A 238 -1.16 0.25 26.94
CA PRO A 238 -1.17 -1.10 27.51
C PRO A 238 -2.60 -1.61 27.76
N ALA A 239 -3.03 -2.61 26.99
CA ALA A 239 -4.30 -3.30 27.18
C ALA A 239 -4.25 -4.70 26.54
N ASN A 240 -5.30 -5.50 26.77
CA ASN A 240 -5.38 -6.89 26.29
C ASN A 240 -6.14 -7.01 24.96
N ASP A 241 -6.68 -5.91 24.45
CA ASP A 241 -7.54 -5.80 23.27
C ASP A 241 -6.79 -5.31 22.02
N GLN A 242 -5.46 -5.37 22.03
CA GLN A 242 -4.59 -4.81 20.98
C GLN A 242 -4.85 -5.36 19.58
N ALA A 243 -5.42 -6.57 19.48
CA ALA A 243 -5.76 -7.25 18.24
C ALA A 243 -7.05 -6.74 17.59
N TRP A 244 -7.88 -5.96 18.30
CA TRP A 244 -9.21 -5.53 17.83
C TRP A 244 -9.30 -4.06 17.46
N HIS A 245 -8.24 -3.27 17.67
CA HIS A 245 -8.28 -1.85 17.36
C HIS A 245 -7.00 -1.34 16.70
N THR A 246 -7.17 -0.28 15.93
CA THR A 246 -6.10 0.54 15.35
C THR A 246 -5.79 1.79 16.19
N ASN A 247 -6.36 1.92 17.40
CA ASN A 247 -6.13 3.07 18.27
C ASN A 247 -4.66 3.20 18.69
N PHE A 248 -3.95 4.15 18.08
CA PHE A 248 -2.69 4.67 18.57
C PHE A 248 -2.91 6.13 18.95
N ASP A 249 -2.39 6.50 20.11
CA ASP A 249 -2.49 7.84 20.66
C ASP A 249 -1.14 8.54 20.65
N LEU A 250 -1.17 9.89 20.65
CA LEU A 250 0.02 10.70 20.85
C LEU A 250 0.26 10.94 22.34
N PHE A 251 1.40 10.47 22.84
CA PHE A 251 1.83 10.65 24.22
C PHE A 251 2.97 11.64 24.32
N GLN A 252 2.89 12.54 25.29
CA GLN A 252 3.96 13.46 25.65
C GLN A 252 4.66 13.01 26.93
N VAL A 253 5.99 13.00 26.94
CA VAL A 253 6.80 12.61 28.10
C VAL A 253 8.05 13.47 28.21
N SER A 254 8.51 13.76 29.44
CA SER A 254 9.80 14.42 29.64
C SER A 254 10.96 13.53 29.19
N ILE A 255 12.02 14.13 28.66
CA ILE A 255 13.29 13.42 28.41
C ILE A 255 13.90 12.82 29.69
N ASN A 256 13.49 13.34 30.86
CA ASN A 256 13.87 12.83 32.17
C ASN A 256 12.93 11.71 32.66
N GLY A 257 12.01 11.21 31.83
CA GLY A 257 10.98 10.24 32.21
C GLY A 257 9.90 10.83 33.12
N GLY A 258 8.98 9.99 33.56
CA GLY A 258 7.84 10.38 34.39
C GLY A 258 6.52 9.94 33.78
N GLU A 259 5.46 10.63 34.18
CA GLU A 259 4.11 10.44 33.64
C GLU A 259 4.06 10.78 32.15
N LYS A 260 3.33 9.98 31.39
CA LYS A 260 3.10 10.15 29.96
C LYS A 260 1.70 10.75 29.81
N VAL A 261 1.61 11.95 29.26
CA VAL A 261 0.33 12.64 29.05
C VAL A 261 -0.22 12.24 27.70
N ASN A 262 -1.42 11.66 27.67
CA ASN A 262 -2.12 11.36 26.42
C ASN A 262 -2.72 12.67 25.85
N LEU A 263 -2.27 13.09 24.67
CA LEU A 263 -2.71 14.32 24.01
C LEU A 263 -3.97 14.11 23.15
N THR A 264 -4.29 12.87 22.81
CA THR A 264 -5.34 12.51 21.83
C THR A 264 -6.35 11.51 22.37
N ALA A 265 -6.44 11.33 23.69
CA ALA A 265 -7.35 10.38 24.36
C ALA A 265 -8.84 10.49 23.96
N ASP A 266 -9.25 11.60 23.33
CA ASP A 266 -10.59 11.81 22.82
C ASP A 266 -10.85 11.19 21.43
N ASN A 267 -9.81 10.72 20.72
CA ASN A 267 -9.90 10.04 19.45
C ASN A 267 -9.65 8.52 19.62
N PRO A 268 -10.67 7.67 19.48
CA PRO A 268 -10.50 6.22 19.57
C PRO A 268 -9.93 5.57 18.30
N ALA A 269 -9.53 6.35 17.30
CA ALA A 269 -8.91 5.88 16.06
C ALA A 269 -7.38 6.12 16.08
N TRP A 270 -6.71 6.03 14.94
CA TRP A 270 -5.25 6.18 14.87
C TRP A 270 -4.82 7.65 14.75
N ASP A 271 -4.07 8.15 15.74
CA ASP A 271 -3.27 9.38 15.66
C ASP A 271 -1.77 9.10 15.44
N ALA A 272 -1.19 9.73 14.43
CA ALA A 272 0.11 9.37 13.88
C ALA A 272 0.99 10.58 13.53
N LYS A 273 2.29 10.33 13.40
CA LYS A 273 3.29 11.24 12.79
C LYS A 273 3.31 12.67 13.36
N PRO A 274 3.48 12.85 14.69
CA PRO A 274 3.60 14.18 15.28
C PRO A 274 4.80 14.95 14.72
N LYS A 275 4.62 16.21 14.31
CA LYS A 275 5.69 17.12 13.88
C LYS A 275 5.42 18.53 14.37
N PHE A 276 6.44 19.19 14.91
CA PHE A 276 6.33 20.59 15.35
C PHE A 276 6.67 21.55 14.21
N SER A 277 6.03 22.72 14.20
CA SER A 277 6.47 23.84 13.38
C SER A 277 7.83 24.36 13.86
N ASN A 278 8.61 24.98 12.97
CA ASN A 278 9.97 25.44 13.30
C ASN A 278 9.98 26.58 14.34
N ASP A 279 8.90 27.36 14.41
CA ASP A 279 8.71 28.40 15.43
C ASP A 279 8.15 27.87 16.76
N GLY A 280 7.83 26.57 16.83
CA GLY A 280 7.30 25.91 18.01
C GLY A 280 5.88 26.31 18.40
N ARG A 281 5.14 26.99 17.52
CA ARG A 281 3.75 27.38 17.77
C ARG A 281 2.78 26.21 17.61
N PHE A 282 3.02 25.32 16.66
CA PHE A 282 2.07 24.28 16.29
C PHE A 282 2.66 22.87 16.44
N LEU A 283 1.81 21.95 16.86
CA LEU A 283 1.97 20.51 16.65
C LEU A 283 0.99 20.09 15.55
N ALA A 284 1.50 19.60 14.43
CA ALA A 284 0.69 18.92 13.42
C ALA A 284 0.85 17.41 13.56
N TYR A 285 -0.20 16.68 13.21
CA TYR A 285 -0.21 15.21 13.22
C TYR A 285 -1.31 14.71 12.27
N LEU A 286 -1.29 13.42 11.96
CA LEU A 286 -2.31 12.76 11.16
C LEU A 286 -3.31 12.05 12.07
N ALA A 287 -4.59 12.09 11.73
CA ALA A 287 -5.63 11.41 12.48
C ALA A 287 -6.62 10.71 11.55
N MET A 288 -6.91 9.44 11.85
CA MET A 288 -8.11 8.74 11.38
C MET A 288 -9.30 9.11 12.28
N LYS A 289 -10.52 8.88 11.78
CA LYS A 289 -11.79 9.15 12.46
C LYS A 289 -12.58 7.89 12.81
N LYS A 290 -12.36 6.79 12.08
CA LYS A 290 -13.09 5.53 12.23
C LYS A 290 -12.24 4.50 12.99
N PRO A 291 -12.58 4.18 14.26
CA PRO A 291 -11.91 3.12 15.00
C PRO A 291 -12.00 1.77 14.30
N GLY A 292 -10.89 1.02 14.27
CA GLY A 292 -10.83 -0.32 13.65
C GLY A 292 -10.64 -0.30 12.13
N ALA A 293 -10.97 0.80 11.45
CA ALA A 293 -10.83 0.93 10.00
C ALA A 293 -9.40 1.32 9.61
N GLU A 294 -8.56 0.33 9.31
CA GLU A 294 -7.15 0.55 8.93
C GLU A 294 -6.98 1.39 7.65
N ALA A 295 -7.96 1.37 6.75
CA ALA A 295 -7.95 2.14 5.51
C ALA A 295 -8.70 3.49 5.60
N ASP A 296 -9.02 3.96 6.81
CA ASP A 296 -9.64 5.28 6.98
C ASP A 296 -8.68 6.41 6.57
N ARG A 297 -9.25 7.57 6.24
CA ARG A 297 -8.48 8.72 5.79
C ARG A 297 -7.64 9.28 6.95
N PHE A 298 -6.34 9.39 6.75
CA PHE A 298 -5.50 10.26 7.57
C PHE A 298 -5.72 11.72 7.18
N GLY A 299 -6.47 12.43 8.02
CA GLY A 299 -6.64 13.89 7.96
C GLY A 299 -5.50 14.62 8.67
N LEU A 300 -5.23 15.85 8.26
CA LEU A 300 -4.21 16.71 8.87
C LEU A 300 -4.79 17.48 10.05
N MET A 301 -4.33 17.18 11.25
CA MET A 301 -4.66 17.89 12.48
C MET A 301 -3.61 18.94 12.80
N LEU A 302 -4.04 20.06 13.39
CA LEU A 302 -3.19 21.14 13.86
C LEU A 302 -3.63 21.55 15.26
N LEU A 303 -2.69 21.48 16.21
CA LEU A 303 -2.82 21.94 17.58
C LEU A 303 -1.97 23.21 17.76
N ASP A 304 -2.60 24.34 18.09
CA ASP A 304 -1.92 25.56 18.50
C ASP A 304 -1.51 25.44 19.99
N LEU A 305 -0.21 25.42 20.25
CA LEU A 305 0.35 25.18 21.59
C LEU A 305 0.23 26.41 22.51
N ILE A 306 -0.17 27.56 21.96
CA ILE A 306 -0.42 28.78 22.74
C ILE A 306 -1.89 28.85 23.17
N THR A 307 -2.82 28.56 22.26
CA THR A 307 -4.26 28.67 22.54
C THR A 307 -4.89 27.36 23.03
N GLY A 308 -4.27 26.21 22.74
CA GLY A 308 -4.84 24.89 22.93
C GLY A 308 -5.89 24.51 21.89
N GLU A 309 -6.09 25.33 20.85
CA GLU A 309 -7.06 25.05 19.79
C GLU A 309 -6.58 23.91 18.89
N LYS A 310 -7.43 22.89 18.73
CA LYS A 310 -7.24 21.75 17.84
C LYS A 310 -8.21 21.85 16.67
N LYS A 311 -7.72 21.72 15.44
CA LYS A 311 -8.57 21.67 14.23
C LYS A 311 -8.03 20.69 13.18
N GLU A 312 -8.93 20.15 12.37
CA GLU A 312 -8.57 19.53 11.10
C GLU A 312 -8.39 20.63 10.04
N VAL A 313 -7.24 20.65 9.35
CA VAL A 313 -6.87 21.72 8.42
C VAL A 313 -7.70 21.66 7.13
N ALA A 314 -7.97 20.46 6.63
CA ALA A 314 -8.55 20.21 5.32
C ALA A 314 -9.67 19.15 5.37
N PRO A 315 -10.78 19.37 6.12
CA PRO A 315 -11.76 18.33 6.43
C PRO A 315 -12.56 17.80 5.23
N ASN A 316 -12.63 18.58 4.14
CA ASN A 316 -13.33 18.20 2.91
C ASN A 316 -12.41 17.57 1.87
N TRP A 317 -11.11 17.47 2.15
CA TRP A 317 -10.19 16.79 1.25
C TRP A 317 -10.31 15.29 1.44
N ASP A 318 -10.50 14.57 0.33
CA ASP A 318 -10.85 13.16 0.29
C ASP A 318 -9.65 12.26 -0.03
N ARG A 319 -8.43 12.78 0.10
CA ARG A 319 -7.17 12.04 -0.07
C ARG A 319 -6.53 11.79 1.29
N SER A 320 -5.99 10.58 1.48
CA SER A 320 -5.35 10.17 2.74
C SER A 320 -3.88 10.58 2.73
N ILE A 321 -3.48 11.44 3.67
CA ILE A 321 -2.09 11.89 3.76
C ILE A 321 -1.22 10.74 4.22
N SER A 322 -0.16 10.47 3.48
CA SER A 322 0.82 9.45 3.85
C SER A 322 1.95 10.02 4.69
N ASP A 323 2.50 11.19 4.34
CA ASP A 323 3.52 11.88 5.13
C ASP A 323 3.41 13.39 4.89
N PHE A 324 3.93 14.21 5.80
CA PHE A 324 3.85 15.67 5.68
C PHE A 324 5.01 16.39 6.35
N TYR A 325 5.33 17.61 5.91
CA TYR A 325 6.41 18.42 6.46
C TYR A 325 6.00 19.88 6.50
N PHE A 326 6.34 20.59 7.57
CA PHE A 326 6.20 22.05 7.60
C PHE A 326 7.16 22.69 6.60
N GLY A 327 6.66 23.68 5.87
CA GLY A 327 7.49 24.67 5.19
C GLY A 327 8.19 25.57 6.21
N LEU A 328 9.28 26.22 5.79
CA LEU A 328 10.02 27.15 6.63
C LEU A 328 9.19 28.40 7.04
N ASP A 329 8.07 28.65 6.35
CA ASP A 329 7.14 29.73 6.65
C ASP A 329 6.16 29.41 7.81
N ASN A 330 6.16 28.16 8.31
CA ASN A 330 5.23 27.62 9.31
C ASN A 330 3.73 27.75 8.95
N ARG A 331 3.41 28.08 7.69
CA ARG A 331 2.05 28.32 7.18
C ARG A 331 1.67 27.38 6.05
N THR A 332 2.66 26.74 5.46
CA THR A 332 2.51 25.74 4.42
C THR A 332 2.91 24.38 4.97
N ILE A 333 2.09 23.36 4.73
CA ILE A 333 2.43 21.96 4.94
C ILE A 333 2.56 21.30 3.58
N TYR A 334 3.69 20.65 3.33
CA TYR A 334 3.88 19.82 2.14
C TYR A 334 3.54 18.38 2.47
N ALA A 335 2.58 17.79 1.77
CA ALA A 335 2.07 16.45 2.03
C ALA A 335 2.24 15.53 0.81
N THR A 336 2.51 14.25 1.06
CA THR A 336 2.44 13.20 0.05
C THR A 336 1.14 12.41 0.18
N THR A 337 0.53 12.06 -0.95
CA THR A 337 -0.72 11.27 -0.99
C THR A 337 -0.81 10.46 -2.27
N GLN A 338 -1.50 9.32 -2.22
CA GLN A 338 -2.01 8.68 -3.43
C GLN A 338 -3.10 9.55 -4.06
N ASP A 339 -3.10 9.66 -5.38
CA ASP A 339 -4.08 10.43 -6.15
C ASP A 339 -4.15 9.92 -7.59
N VAL A 340 -5.23 9.20 -7.92
CA VAL A 340 -5.56 8.69 -9.26
C VAL A 340 -4.37 8.00 -9.94
N GLY A 341 -3.88 6.92 -9.32
CA GLY A 341 -2.76 6.12 -9.82
C GLY A 341 -1.38 6.75 -9.64
N GLN A 342 -1.27 7.95 -9.10
CA GLN A 342 0.00 8.62 -8.81
C GLN A 342 0.22 8.71 -7.30
N TYR A 343 1.47 8.89 -6.87
CA TYR A 343 1.79 9.31 -5.51
C TYR A 343 2.37 10.73 -5.59
N SER A 344 1.56 11.69 -5.19
CA SER A 344 1.68 13.11 -5.52
C SER A 344 2.14 13.93 -4.32
N ILE A 345 2.73 15.09 -4.59
CA ILE A 345 3.09 16.10 -3.59
C ILE A 345 2.10 17.25 -3.67
N TYR A 346 1.61 17.70 -2.51
CA TYR A 346 0.69 18.82 -2.34
C TYR A 346 1.25 19.85 -1.37
N ALA A 347 0.97 21.14 -1.60
CA ALA A 347 1.04 22.18 -0.59
C ALA A 347 -0.35 22.39 0.02
N ILE A 348 -0.42 22.51 1.35
CA ILE A 348 -1.63 22.72 2.13
C ILE A 348 -1.44 23.97 2.99
N ASN A 349 -2.34 24.94 2.87
CA ASN A 349 -2.31 26.12 3.73
C ASN A 349 -2.87 25.78 5.13
N THR A 350 -2.13 26.04 6.20
CA THR A 350 -2.57 25.69 7.58
C THR A 350 -3.73 26.53 8.10
N SER A 351 -3.99 27.69 7.50
CA SER A 351 -5.07 28.60 7.92
C SER A 351 -6.40 28.23 7.24
N PHE A 352 -6.38 28.08 5.92
CA PHE A 352 -7.59 27.90 5.09
C PHE A 352 -7.82 26.46 4.63
N GLY A 353 -6.78 25.64 4.66
CA GLY A 353 -6.84 24.26 4.20
C GLY A 353 -6.75 24.09 2.69
N ASP A 354 -6.53 25.13 1.89
CA ASP A 354 -6.44 24.97 0.42
C ASP A 354 -5.30 24.03 0.02
N GLN A 355 -5.57 23.08 -0.87
CA GLN A 355 -4.59 22.13 -1.40
C GLN A 355 -4.18 22.48 -2.83
N ILE A 356 -2.89 22.53 -3.10
CA ILE A 356 -2.32 22.74 -4.44
C ILE A 356 -1.43 21.56 -4.77
N LYS A 357 -1.74 20.83 -5.85
CA LYS A 357 -0.88 19.76 -6.37
C LYS A 357 0.38 20.38 -6.95
N LEU A 358 1.54 20.00 -6.43
CA LEU A 358 2.86 20.48 -6.86
C LEU A 358 3.54 19.50 -7.82
N TYR A 359 3.32 18.20 -7.62
CA TYR A 359 3.89 17.14 -8.45
C TYR A 359 2.96 15.92 -8.47
N GLY A 360 2.88 15.21 -9.59
CA GLY A 360 2.00 14.04 -9.73
C GLY A 360 2.30 13.15 -10.94
N ASP A 361 3.57 12.97 -11.29
CA ASP A 361 4.00 12.10 -12.39
C ASP A 361 4.95 11.00 -11.89
N GLY A 362 4.36 9.89 -11.45
CA GLY A 362 5.02 8.74 -10.83
C GLY A 362 4.67 8.59 -9.36
N TYR A 363 5.62 7.99 -8.63
CA TYR A 363 5.56 7.81 -7.20
C TYR A 363 6.59 8.71 -6.48
N ALA A 364 6.16 9.86 -5.95
CA ALA A 364 7.01 10.85 -5.30
C ALA A 364 7.11 10.65 -3.77
N GLY A 365 8.09 9.87 -3.32
CA GLY A 365 8.33 9.54 -1.90
C GLY A 365 9.57 10.22 -1.30
N ASN A 366 9.87 9.93 -0.02
CA ASN A 366 11.03 10.47 0.70
C ASN A 366 11.19 12.00 0.58
N LEU A 367 10.08 12.73 0.70
CA LEU A 367 10.07 14.18 0.54
C LEU A 367 10.97 14.88 1.58
N GLN A 368 11.76 15.85 1.11
CA GLN A 368 12.58 16.76 1.89
C GLN A 368 12.23 18.20 1.51
N VAL A 369 12.03 19.05 2.52
CA VAL A 369 11.60 20.44 2.32
C VAL A 369 12.76 21.39 2.58
N GLY A 370 13.18 22.13 1.56
CA GLY A 370 14.12 23.25 1.66
C GLY A 370 13.41 24.60 1.72
N ALA A 371 14.18 25.69 1.68
CA ALA A 371 13.63 27.04 1.73
C ALA A 371 12.82 27.42 0.48
N ASP A 372 13.33 27.05 -0.70
CA ASP A 372 12.80 27.43 -2.01
C ASP A 372 12.58 26.21 -2.93
N LYS A 373 12.82 25.00 -2.43
CA LYS A 373 12.82 23.77 -3.20
C LYS A 373 12.29 22.57 -2.41
N LEU A 374 11.78 21.59 -3.14
CA LEU A 374 11.40 20.28 -2.64
C LEU A 374 12.30 19.25 -3.30
N VAL A 375 12.87 18.33 -2.53
CA VAL A 375 13.71 17.23 -3.03
C VAL A 375 13.06 15.92 -2.62
N PHE A 376 12.94 14.97 -3.54
CA PHE A 376 12.20 13.73 -3.30
C PHE A 376 12.72 12.60 -4.19
N THR A 377 12.44 11.36 -3.84
CA THR A 377 12.62 10.23 -4.76
C THR A 377 11.39 10.10 -5.66
N ASN A 378 11.58 9.82 -6.95
CA ASN A 378 10.50 9.47 -7.86
C ASN A 378 10.82 8.21 -8.67
N HIS A 379 9.80 7.38 -8.90
CA HIS A 379 9.85 6.21 -9.78
C HIS A 379 8.55 6.08 -10.57
N ARG A 380 8.57 5.31 -11.66
CA ARG A 380 7.45 5.10 -12.60
C ARG A 380 7.46 3.68 -13.11
N LEU A 381 6.40 3.23 -13.77
CA LEU A 381 6.34 1.86 -14.32
C LEU A 381 7.53 1.47 -15.21
N ASN A 382 8.27 2.42 -15.81
CA ASN A 382 9.45 2.16 -16.63
C ASN A 382 10.75 2.79 -16.07
N MET A 383 10.77 3.24 -14.81
CA MET A 383 11.89 3.97 -14.23
C MET A 383 12.04 3.62 -12.74
N PRO A 384 13.14 2.98 -12.32
CA PRO A 384 13.48 2.81 -10.91
C PRO A 384 13.61 4.15 -10.17
N ALA A 385 13.71 4.11 -8.84
CA ALA A 385 13.82 5.30 -8.02
C ALA A 385 15.06 6.13 -8.37
N GLU A 386 14.83 7.40 -8.70
CA GLU A 386 15.84 8.44 -8.90
C GLU A 386 15.47 9.67 -8.06
N ILE A 387 16.41 10.57 -7.82
CA ILE A 387 16.19 11.79 -7.02
C ILE A 387 15.73 12.90 -7.96
N PHE A 388 14.68 13.61 -7.55
CA PHE A 388 14.07 14.73 -8.24
C PHE A 388 14.03 15.96 -7.33
N GLN A 389 13.88 17.12 -7.96
CA GLN A 389 13.64 18.39 -7.32
C GLN A 389 12.57 19.19 -8.06
N THR A 390 11.82 20.01 -7.32
CA THR A 390 11.03 21.13 -7.84
C THR A 390 11.35 22.38 -7.03
N ASN A 391 10.95 23.56 -7.53
CA ASN A 391 10.75 24.71 -6.66
C ASN A 391 9.65 24.42 -5.63
N ALA A 392 9.59 25.20 -4.55
CA ALA A 392 8.59 25.08 -3.49
C ALA A 392 7.14 25.21 -4.00
N ASP A 393 6.93 25.91 -5.12
CA ASP A 393 5.64 26.05 -5.80
C ASP A 393 5.35 24.94 -6.83
N GLY A 394 6.21 23.91 -6.92
CA GLY A 394 6.11 22.80 -7.87
C GLY A 394 6.65 23.09 -9.27
N SER A 395 7.09 24.33 -9.55
CA SER A 395 7.65 24.67 -10.85
C SER A 395 9.06 24.08 -11.05
N GLN A 396 9.51 24.02 -12.30
CA GLN A 396 10.84 23.52 -12.69
C GLN A 396 11.17 22.10 -12.17
N PRO A 397 10.31 21.09 -12.37
CA PRO A 397 10.64 19.72 -12.01
C PRO A 397 11.89 19.24 -12.77
N GLN A 398 12.86 18.72 -12.04
CA GLN A 398 14.13 18.24 -12.57
C GLN A 398 14.52 16.91 -11.92
N GLN A 399 14.95 15.95 -12.73
CA GLN A 399 15.64 14.76 -12.26
C GLN A 399 17.11 15.09 -11.98
N LEU A 400 17.57 14.86 -10.75
CA LEU A 400 18.93 15.18 -10.30
C LEU A 400 19.91 14.02 -10.50
N THR A 401 19.44 12.78 -10.41
CA THR A 401 20.30 11.59 -10.56
C THR A 401 19.93 10.74 -11.76
N GLN A 402 20.90 9.99 -12.26
CA GLN A 402 20.68 8.89 -13.19
C GLN A 402 21.52 7.69 -12.74
N VAL A 403 21.32 7.27 -11.48
CA VAL A 403 22.12 6.21 -10.83
C VAL A 403 22.10 4.93 -11.67
N ASN A 404 20.98 4.64 -12.33
CA ASN A 404 20.78 3.45 -13.15
C ASN A 404 20.94 3.67 -14.66
N ALA A 405 21.51 4.79 -15.12
CA ALA A 405 21.66 5.09 -16.56
C ALA A 405 22.33 3.96 -17.33
N LYS A 406 23.51 3.51 -16.87
CA LYS A 406 24.28 2.44 -17.51
C LYS A 406 23.56 1.09 -17.48
N TRP A 407 22.86 0.79 -16.39
CA TRP A 407 22.04 -0.41 -16.28
C TRP A 407 20.90 -0.40 -17.31
N ALA A 408 20.26 0.75 -17.52
CA ALA A 408 19.15 0.91 -18.44
C ALA A 408 19.56 0.88 -19.93
N GLU A 409 20.85 1.07 -20.28
CA GLU A 409 21.33 1.08 -21.67
C GLU A 409 20.95 -0.19 -22.43
N GLY A 410 20.98 -1.35 -21.76
CA GLY A 410 20.66 -2.66 -22.35
C GLY A 410 19.18 -3.06 -22.28
N ILE A 411 18.32 -2.23 -21.69
CA ILE A 411 16.93 -2.59 -21.38
C ILE A 411 15.97 -1.76 -22.23
N GLN A 412 15.03 -2.46 -22.85
CA GLN A 412 13.86 -1.87 -23.48
C GLN A 412 12.64 -2.15 -22.57
N PHE A 413 12.08 -1.09 -22.01
CA PHE A 413 10.81 -1.17 -21.30
C PHE A 413 9.64 -1.11 -22.29
N GLY A 414 8.51 -1.71 -21.90
CA GLY A 414 7.24 -1.47 -22.54
C GLY A 414 6.72 -0.07 -22.23
N ASP A 415 6.16 0.60 -23.23
CA ASP A 415 5.42 1.85 -23.02
C ASP A 415 4.19 1.57 -22.15
N PHE A 416 3.78 2.55 -21.35
CA PHE A 416 2.59 2.44 -20.53
C PHE A 416 1.68 3.66 -20.68
N GLU A 417 0.39 3.45 -20.43
CA GLU A 417 -0.63 4.50 -20.43
C GLU A 417 -1.67 4.23 -19.34
N GLN A 418 -2.23 5.29 -18.75
CA GLN A 418 -3.39 5.20 -17.87
C GLN A 418 -4.66 5.24 -18.72
N PHE A 419 -5.65 4.42 -18.37
CA PHE A 419 -6.98 4.45 -18.97
C PHE A 419 -8.06 4.58 -17.89
N SER A 420 -9.28 4.90 -18.31
CA SER A 420 -10.44 4.92 -17.42
C SER A 420 -11.69 4.43 -18.13
N PHE A 421 -12.63 3.89 -17.36
CA PHE A 421 -13.88 3.31 -17.85
C PHE A 421 -14.97 3.43 -16.80
N LYS A 422 -16.20 3.07 -17.18
CA LYS A 422 -17.34 3.00 -16.25
C LYS A 422 -17.38 1.63 -15.59
N GLY A 423 -17.13 1.60 -14.29
CA GLY A 423 -17.10 0.41 -13.44
C GLY A 423 -18.48 0.03 -12.89
N ALA A 424 -18.51 -0.66 -11.77
CA ALA A 424 -19.71 -0.86 -10.97
C ALA A 424 -20.38 0.49 -10.67
N GLU A 425 -21.71 0.49 -10.64
CA GLU A 425 -22.52 1.69 -10.34
C GLU A 425 -22.24 2.92 -11.22
N ASP A 426 -21.69 2.71 -12.42
CA ASP A 426 -21.26 3.76 -13.35
C ASP A 426 -20.22 4.74 -12.76
N ALA A 427 -19.54 4.34 -11.68
CA ALA A 427 -18.38 5.04 -11.15
C ALA A 427 -17.24 5.04 -12.18
N THR A 428 -16.41 6.07 -12.14
CA THR A 428 -15.21 6.11 -12.99
C THR A 428 -14.09 5.31 -12.33
N VAL A 429 -13.64 4.26 -13.02
CA VAL A 429 -12.58 3.36 -12.57
C VAL A 429 -11.36 3.55 -13.47
N TYR A 430 -10.17 3.42 -12.88
CA TYR A 430 -8.91 3.68 -13.54
C TYR A 430 -8.04 2.43 -13.64
N GLY A 431 -7.08 2.44 -14.55
CA GLY A 431 -6.11 1.38 -14.68
C GLY A 431 -4.90 1.79 -15.51
N TYR A 432 -3.90 0.93 -15.54
CA TYR A 432 -2.71 1.07 -16.37
C TYR A 432 -2.58 -0.10 -17.34
N LEU A 433 -2.22 0.23 -18.57
CA LEU A 433 -1.83 -0.72 -19.60
C LEU A 433 -0.32 -0.56 -19.86
N VAL A 434 0.44 -1.66 -19.79
CA VAL A 434 1.84 -1.72 -20.21
C VAL A 434 1.94 -2.61 -21.45
N LYS A 435 2.50 -2.05 -22.53
CA LYS A 435 2.72 -2.78 -23.78
C LYS A 435 3.85 -3.80 -23.62
N PRO A 436 3.87 -4.88 -24.41
CA PRO A 436 5.04 -5.74 -24.56
C PRO A 436 6.30 -4.93 -24.87
N TRP A 437 7.45 -5.32 -24.33
CA TRP A 437 8.73 -4.60 -24.53
C TRP A 437 9.11 -4.47 -26.02
N ASN A 438 8.68 -5.42 -26.85
CA ASN A 438 8.89 -5.49 -28.30
C ASN A 438 7.57 -5.34 -29.07
N PHE A 439 6.76 -4.36 -28.67
CA PHE A 439 5.45 -4.12 -29.28
C PHE A 439 5.54 -3.85 -30.79
N GLU A 440 4.70 -4.55 -31.56
CA GLU A 440 4.53 -4.41 -33.00
C GLU A 440 3.05 -4.17 -33.30
N PRO A 441 2.67 -3.08 -34.00
CA PRO A 441 1.26 -2.69 -34.19
C PRO A 441 0.35 -3.74 -34.82
N ASN A 442 0.90 -4.66 -35.64
CA ASN A 442 0.12 -5.65 -36.39
C ASN A 442 0.12 -7.05 -35.73
N LYS A 443 0.66 -7.18 -34.52
CA LYS A 443 0.76 -8.45 -33.80
C LYS A 443 -0.22 -8.48 -32.63
N LYS A 444 -0.80 -9.65 -32.39
CA LYS A 444 -1.64 -9.90 -31.21
C LYS A 444 -0.83 -10.49 -30.05
N TYR A 445 -1.00 -9.91 -28.87
CA TYR A 445 -0.27 -10.30 -27.66
C TYR A 445 -1.20 -10.90 -26.60
N PRO A 446 -0.75 -11.92 -25.84
CA PRO A 446 -1.49 -12.41 -24.69
C PRO A 446 -1.54 -11.35 -23.58
N MET A 447 -2.51 -11.46 -22.68
CA MET A 447 -2.69 -10.53 -21.55
C MET A 447 -2.23 -11.14 -20.23
N ALA A 448 -1.50 -10.35 -19.43
CA ALA A 448 -1.30 -10.56 -18.00
C ALA A 448 -2.17 -9.54 -17.25
N PHE A 449 -3.24 -10.00 -16.61
CA PHE A 449 -4.21 -9.18 -15.90
C PHE A 449 -3.90 -9.21 -14.40
N LEU A 450 -3.26 -8.17 -13.89
CA LEU A 450 -2.75 -8.12 -12.52
C LEU A 450 -3.80 -7.47 -11.60
N VAL A 451 -4.08 -8.12 -10.47
CA VAL A 451 -4.98 -7.64 -9.42
C VAL A 451 -4.16 -7.38 -8.15
N HIS A 452 -4.20 -6.15 -7.64
CA HIS A 452 -3.40 -5.77 -6.48
C HIS A 452 -3.93 -6.38 -5.18
N GLY A 453 -3.04 -6.51 -4.18
CA GLY A 453 -3.40 -6.86 -2.81
C GLY A 453 -3.96 -5.66 -2.03
N GLY A 454 -4.31 -5.88 -0.76
CA GLY A 454 -5.01 -4.92 0.08
C GLY A 454 -6.07 -5.65 0.91
N PRO A 455 -7.37 -5.34 0.79
CA PRO A 455 -8.04 -4.83 -0.42
C PRO A 455 -7.80 -3.36 -0.76
N GLN A 456 -7.57 -2.52 0.26
CA GLN A 456 -7.37 -1.09 0.06
C GLN A 456 -5.92 -0.78 -0.33
N GLY A 457 -5.62 -0.93 -1.62
CA GLY A 457 -4.31 -0.65 -2.21
C GLY A 457 -4.42 -0.08 -3.62
N SER A 458 -3.30 0.01 -4.32
CA SER A 458 -3.25 0.36 -5.75
C SER A 458 -1.93 -0.09 -6.35
N PHE A 459 -1.93 -0.53 -7.61
CA PHE A 459 -0.67 -0.72 -8.35
C PHE A 459 -0.07 0.61 -8.80
N GLY A 460 -0.90 1.60 -9.17
CA GLY A 460 -0.46 2.92 -9.59
C GLY A 460 0.65 2.95 -10.66
N ASN A 461 1.31 4.10 -10.77
CA ASN A 461 2.45 4.34 -11.64
C ASN A 461 3.77 4.18 -10.87
N MET A 462 4.10 2.94 -10.50
CA MET A 462 5.32 2.67 -9.72
C MET A 462 6.14 1.50 -10.29
N PHE A 463 7.46 1.65 -10.26
CA PHE A 463 8.42 0.55 -10.40
C PHE A 463 8.44 -0.29 -9.12
N ASN A 464 7.78 -1.44 -9.14
CA ASN A 464 7.77 -2.37 -8.00
C ASN A 464 8.86 -3.44 -8.16
N GLU A 465 9.58 -3.80 -7.09
CA GLU A 465 10.64 -4.83 -7.17
C GLU A 465 10.10 -6.27 -7.12
N ARG A 466 8.90 -6.48 -6.57
CA ARG A 466 8.27 -7.80 -6.38
C ARG A 466 7.25 -8.09 -7.46
N TRP A 467 6.23 -7.24 -7.58
CA TRP A 467 5.17 -7.32 -8.60
C TRP A 467 5.42 -6.30 -9.71
N ASN A 468 6.47 -6.53 -10.50
CA ASN A 468 6.89 -5.60 -11.54
C ASN A 468 6.14 -5.82 -12.87
N ALA A 469 5.32 -4.87 -13.30
CA ALA A 469 4.59 -4.95 -14.57
C ALA A 469 5.53 -5.15 -15.79
N GLN A 470 6.72 -4.54 -15.78
CA GLN A 470 7.68 -4.66 -16.89
C GLN A 470 8.26 -6.07 -17.02
N LEU A 471 8.28 -6.90 -15.97
CA LEU A 471 8.71 -8.30 -16.10
C LEU A 471 7.75 -9.12 -16.96
N TYR A 472 6.45 -8.89 -16.81
CA TYR A 472 5.44 -9.56 -17.64
C TYR A 472 5.48 -8.99 -19.07
N ALA A 473 5.59 -7.67 -19.21
CA ALA A 473 5.78 -7.02 -20.50
C ALA A 473 7.02 -7.55 -21.24
N ALA A 474 8.11 -7.79 -20.51
CA ALA A 474 9.37 -8.37 -21.00
C ALA A 474 9.23 -9.82 -21.50
N LYS A 475 8.21 -10.56 -21.03
CA LYS A 475 7.85 -11.88 -21.55
C LYS A 475 6.85 -11.84 -22.71
N GLY A 476 6.52 -10.63 -23.20
CA GLY A 476 5.67 -10.44 -24.37
C GLY A 476 4.18 -10.37 -24.04
N TYR A 477 3.81 -10.06 -22.80
CA TYR A 477 2.41 -9.84 -22.42
C TYR A 477 2.02 -8.37 -22.54
N ALA A 478 0.76 -8.11 -22.91
CA ALA A 478 0.08 -6.87 -22.57
C ALA A 478 -0.31 -6.93 -21.10
N VAL A 479 0.17 -6.00 -20.28
CA VAL A 479 -0.08 -6.04 -18.83
C VAL A 479 -1.16 -5.03 -18.50
N VAL A 480 -2.21 -5.48 -17.81
CA VAL A 480 -3.34 -4.64 -17.44
C VAL A 480 -3.49 -4.68 -15.93
N MET A 481 -3.57 -3.50 -15.33
CA MET A 481 -3.78 -3.29 -13.89
C MET A 481 -5.02 -2.41 -13.75
N VAL A 482 -5.97 -2.81 -12.92
CA VAL A 482 -7.20 -2.05 -12.66
C VAL A 482 -7.24 -1.72 -11.17
N ASP A 483 -7.49 -0.45 -10.85
CA ASP A 483 -7.73 0.02 -9.49
C ASP A 483 -9.24 0.02 -9.24
N PHE A 484 -9.75 -1.13 -8.76
CA PHE A 484 -11.17 -1.43 -8.55
C PHE A 484 -11.74 -0.76 -7.29
N HIS A 485 -13.06 -0.73 -7.12
CA HIS A 485 -13.74 -0.24 -5.90
C HIS A 485 -13.10 -0.82 -4.64
N GLY A 486 -12.58 0.04 -3.77
CA GLY A 486 -11.70 -0.33 -2.66
C GLY A 486 -10.29 0.26 -2.78
N SER A 487 -9.82 0.52 -4.00
CA SER A 487 -8.48 1.06 -4.20
C SER A 487 -8.30 2.44 -3.56
N THR A 488 -7.08 2.71 -3.12
CA THR A 488 -6.71 3.97 -2.48
C THR A 488 -6.32 5.04 -3.49
N GLY A 489 -6.49 6.32 -3.14
CA GLY A 489 -6.18 7.47 -4.01
C GLY A 489 -7.31 7.91 -4.93
N TYR A 490 -8.50 7.30 -4.82
CA TYR A 490 -9.69 7.60 -5.64
C TYR A 490 -10.84 8.24 -4.84
N GLY A 491 -10.63 8.48 -3.54
CA GLY A 491 -11.59 9.08 -2.61
C GLY A 491 -12.03 8.11 -1.54
N GLN A 492 -12.26 8.59 -0.32
CA GLN A 492 -12.58 7.70 0.81
C GLN A 492 -13.83 6.85 0.56
N ALA A 493 -14.86 7.39 -0.09
CA ALA A 493 -16.06 6.62 -0.44
C ALA A 493 -15.75 5.47 -1.41
N PHE A 494 -14.83 5.67 -2.36
CA PHE A 494 -14.39 4.60 -3.26
C PHE A 494 -13.58 3.55 -2.50
N THR A 495 -12.70 3.97 -1.58
CA THR A 495 -11.92 3.07 -0.71
C THR A 495 -12.80 2.26 0.25
N ASP A 496 -13.82 2.89 0.85
CA ASP A 496 -14.75 2.24 1.78
C ASP A 496 -15.69 1.24 1.08
N SER A 497 -15.93 1.41 -0.23
CA SER A 497 -16.98 0.68 -0.97
C SER A 497 -16.74 -0.83 -1.12
N ILE A 498 -15.55 -1.31 -0.75
CA ILE A 498 -15.18 -2.72 -0.78
C ILE A 498 -15.50 -3.47 0.52
N SER A 499 -15.63 -2.75 1.65
CA SER A 499 -15.93 -3.40 2.92
C SER A 499 -17.29 -4.08 2.81
N ARG A 500 -17.37 -5.36 3.23
CA ARG A 500 -18.52 -6.26 3.02
C ARG A 500 -18.82 -6.60 1.54
N ASP A 501 -17.93 -6.25 0.60
CA ASP A 501 -18.14 -6.43 -0.85
C ASP A 501 -16.89 -6.82 -1.68
N TRP A 502 -15.92 -7.55 -1.10
CA TRP A 502 -14.73 -8.08 -1.78
C TRP A 502 -15.03 -8.76 -3.13
N GLY A 503 -16.05 -9.63 -3.19
CA GLY A 503 -16.41 -10.36 -4.40
C GLY A 503 -17.34 -9.63 -5.37
N GLY A 504 -17.94 -8.50 -4.99
CA GLY A 504 -19.00 -7.84 -5.78
C GLY A 504 -18.47 -6.71 -6.66
N LYS A 505 -18.55 -5.44 -6.23
CA LYS A 505 -18.09 -4.28 -7.03
C LYS A 505 -16.68 -4.47 -7.61
N PRO A 506 -15.68 -5.03 -6.89
CA PRO A 506 -14.36 -5.27 -7.44
C PRO A 506 -14.37 -6.20 -8.65
N LEU A 507 -15.11 -7.32 -8.60
CA LEU A 507 -15.19 -8.24 -9.73
C LEU A 507 -15.86 -7.58 -10.95
N VAL A 508 -16.92 -6.79 -10.73
CA VAL A 508 -17.60 -6.04 -11.80
C VAL A 508 -16.65 -5.05 -12.47
N ASP A 509 -15.83 -4.34 -11.71
CA ASP A 509 -14.81 -3.44 -12.25
C ASP A 509 -13.76 -4.18 -13.07
N LEU A 510 -13.28 -5.32 -12.58
CA LEU A 510 -12.30 -6.14 -13.28
C LEU A 510 -12.88 -6.67 -14.61
N GLN A 511 -14.13 -7.12 -14.62
CA GLN A 511 -14.84 -7.56 -15.83
C GLN A 511 -15.02 -6.43 -16.85
N LYS A 512 -15.49 -5.26 -16.40
CA LYS A 512 -15.69 -4.10 -17.28
C LYS A 512 -14.36 -3.53 -17.77
N GLY A 513 -13.33 -3.50 -16.93
CA GLY A 513 -11.98 -3.07 -17.29
C GLY A 513 -11.36 -3.98 -18.34
N PHE A 514 -11.49 -5.30 -18.17
CA PHE A 514 -11.08 -6.27 -19.18
C PHE A 514 -11.79 -6.04 -20.52
N ALA A 515 -13.12 -5.89 -20.50
CA ALA A 515 -13.91 -5.67 -21.71
C ALA A 515 -13.53 -4.37 -22.42
N HIS A 516 -13.39 -3.29 -21.65
CA HIS A 516 -12.93 -1.98 -22.14
C HIS A 516 -11.59 -2.10 -22.85
N VAL A 517 -10.59 -2.72 -22.21
CA VAL A 517 -9.25 -2.85 -22.77
C VAL A 517 -9.24 -3.69 -24.05
N VAL A 518 -9.93 -4.84 -24.07
CA VAL A 518 -9.98 -5.68 -25.28
C VAL A 518 -10.69 -4.98 -26.44
N GLN A 519 -11.71 -4.17 -26.15
CA GLN A 519 -12.40 -3.37 -27.17
C GLN A 519 -11.54 -2.21 -27.69
N ALA A 520 -10.91 -1.46 -26.79
CA ALA A 520 -10.12 -0.27 -27.12
C ALA A 520 -8.79 -0.61 -27.80
N TYR A 521 -8.22 -1.79 -27.50
CA TYR A 521 -6.89 -2.20 -27.96
C TYR A 521 -6.96 -3.56 -28.69
N PRO A 522 -7.34 -3.60 -29.99
CA PRO A 522 -7.55 -4.84 -30.76
C PRO A 522 -6.31 -5.74 -30.92
N TRP A 523 -5.12 -5.22 -30.63
CA TRP A 523 -3.86 -5.96 -30.59
C TRP A 523 -3.68 -6.79 -29.31
N ILE A 524 -4.58 -6.65 -28.32
CA ILE A 524 -4.63 -7.50 -27.14
C ILE A 524 -5.54 -8.69 -27.43
N ASP A 525 -5.03 -9.90 -27.21
CA ASP A 525 -5.78 -11.13 -27.39
C ASP A 525 -6.49 -11.53 -26.09
N GLY A 526 -7.72 -11.08 -25.92
CA GLY A 526 -8.55 -11.41 -24.75
C GLY A 526 -8.92 -12.90 -24.60
N ASN A 527 -8.57 -13.76 -25.56
CA ASN A 527 -8.73 -15.22 -25.45
C ASN A 527 -7.44 -15.92 -24.97
N ARG A 528 -6.33 -15.19 -24.90
CA ARG A 528 -5.04 -15.64 -24.36
C ARG A 528 -4.67 -14.74 -23.16
N ALA A 529 -5.44 -14.83 -22.09
CA ALA A 529 -5.25 -14.04 -20.89
C ALA A 529 -4.97 -14.94 -19.67
N CYS A 530 -4.13 -14.46 -18.75
CA CYS A 530 -3.98 -15.00 -17.41
C CYS A 530 -4.26 -13.90 -16.39
N ALA A 531 -4.93 -14.25 -15.27
CA ALA A 531 -5.09 -13.35 -14.13
C ALA A 531 -4.12 -13.73 -13.01
N LEU A 532 -3.56 -12.74 -12.32
CA LEU A 532 -2.55 -12.94 -11.30
C LEU A 532 -2.75 -11.94 -10.14
N GLY A 533 -2.59 -12.39 -8.90
CA GLY A 533 -2.68 -11.49 -7.74
C GLY A 533 -2.12 -12.11 -6.46
N ALA A 534 -1.78 -11.24 -5.50
CA ALA A 534 -1.32 -11.63 -4.17
C ALA A 534 -2.22 -11.08 -3.05
N SER A 535 -2.23 -11.72 -1.87
CA SER A 535 -3.05 -11.29 -0.72
C SER A 535 -4.53 -11.20 -1.14
N TYR A 536 -5.22 -10.06 -0.98
CA TYR A 536 -6.56 -9.84 -1.54
C TYR A 536 -6.63 -10.16 -3.06
N GLY A 537 -5.62 -9.80 -3.84
CA GLY A 537 -5.56 -10.15 -5.26
C GLY A 537 -5.51 -11.67 -5.48
N GLY A 538 -4.92 -12.42 -4.54
CA GLY A 538 -4.96 -13.88 -4.52
C GLY A 538 -6.33 -14.44 -4.12
N TYR A 539 -7.02 -13.82 -3.16
CA TYR A 539 -8.44 -14.09 -2.90
C TYR A 539 -9.27 -13.90 -4.17
N MET A 540 -9.07 -12.81 -4.89
CA MET A 540 -9.78 -12.53 -6.13
C MET A 540 -9.48 -13.56 -7.23
N MET A 541 -8.31 -14.21 -7.22
CA MET A 541 -8.06 -15.33 -8.15
C MET A 541 -8.96 -16.52 -7.85
N ASN A 542 -9.10 -16.90 -6.57
CA ASN A 542 -10.03 -17.95 -6.14
C ASN A 542 -11.48 -17.57 -6.50
N TRP A 543 -11.84 -16.30 -6.30
CA TRP A 543 -13.16 -15.78 -6.62
C TRP A 543 -13.45 -15.79 -8.12
N ILE A 544 -12.51 -15.36 -8.96
CA ILE A 544 -12.59 -15.40 -10.43
C ILE A 544 -12.80 -16.84 -10.92
N GLU A 545 -12.13 -17.83 -10.33
CA GLU A 545 -12.30 -19.25 -10.69
C GLU A 545 -13.76 -19.71 -10.51
N GLY A 546 -14.41 -19.25 -9.44
CA GLY A 546 -15.81 -19.57 -9.14
C GLY A 546 -16.82 -18.76 -9.96
N MET A 547 -16.61 -17.45 -10.03
CA MET A 547 -17.61 -16.45 -10.44
C MET A 547 -17.41 -15.88 -11.84
N TRP A 548 -16.21 -16.03 -12.41
CA TRP A 548 -15.93 -15.69 -13.80
C TRP A 548 -15.21 -16.85 -14.51
N PRO A 549 -15.83 -18.05 -14.50
CA PRO A 549 -15.19 -19.25 -15.01
C PRO A 549 -14.90 -19.12 -16.51
N ASP A 550 -13.91 -19.87 -16.99
CA ASP A 550 -13.51 -19.97 -18.41
C ASP A 550 -12.89 -18.72 -19.05
N LYS A 551 -12.90 -17.56 -18.37
CA LYS A 551 -12.34 -16.33 -18.93
C LYS A 551 -10.83 -16.41 -19.14
N PHE A 552 -10.10 -16.91 -18.15
CA PHE A 552 -8.64 -16.94 -18.15
C PHE A 552 -8.11 -18.33 -18.46
N LYS A 553 -6.97 -18.40 -19.16
CA LYS A 553 -6.25 -19.66 -19.44
C LYS A 553 -5.34 -20.08 -18.30
N CYS A 554 -5.01 -19.16 -17.41
CA CYS A 554 -4.35 -19.47 -16.15
C CYS A 554 -4.69 -18.45 -15.07
N LEU A 555 -4.64 -18.90 -13.83
CA LEU A 555 -4.77 -18.09 -12.63
C LEU A 555 -3.50 -18.30 -11.79
N VAL A 556 -2.94 -17.21 -11.26
CA VAL A 556 -1.79 -17.25 -10.33
C VAL A 556 -2.20 -16.63 -9.01
N GLN A 557 -2.53 -17.49 -8.06
CA GLN A 557 -2.82 -17.13 -6.68
C GLN A 557 -1.51 -17.15 -5.87
N HIS A 558 -1.25 -16.09 -5.09
CA HIS A 558 -0.06 -15.96 -4.25
C HIS A 558 -0.47 -15.45 -2.86
N ASP A 559 -0.32 -16.27 -1.83
CA ASP A 559 -0.56 -15.89 -0.42
C ASP A 559 -1.92 -15.20 -0.18
N GLY A 560 -2.97 -15.60 -0.90
CA GLY A 560 -4.30 -15.02 -0.80
C GLY A 560 -5.25 -15.82 0.08
N VAL A 561 -6.32 -15.16 0.52
CA VAL A 561 -7.36 -15.75 1.37
C VAL A 561 -8.15 -16.81 0.58
N PHE A 562 -8.22 -18.02 1.11
CA PHE A 562 -9.00 -19.13 0.53
C PHE A 562 -10.30 -19.39 1.30
N ASP A 563 -10.26 -19.36 2.64
CA ASP A 563 -11.41 -19.55 3.52
C ASP A 563 -11.44 -18.41 4.55
N ALA A 564 -12.42 -17.51 4.44
CA ALA A 564 -12.58 -16.36 5.34
C ALA A 564 -12.81 -16.80 6.80
N ARG A 565 -13.40 -17.98 7.01
CA ARG A 565 -13.60 -18.53 8.35
C ARG A 565 -12.29 -18.94 8.99
N ALA A 566 -11.42 -19.59 8.22
CA ALA A 566 -10.09 -19.95 8.68
C ALA A 566 -9.28 -18.68 8.98
N MET A 567 -9.36 -17.68 8.10
CA MET A 567 -8.72 -16.38 8.31
C MET A 567 -9.15 -15.74 9.64
N ALA A 568 -10.44 -15.75 9.99
CA ALA A 568 -10.93 -15.19 11.25
C ALA A 568 -10.36 -15.83 12.53
N TYR A 569 -9.87 -17.06 12.46
CA TYR A 569 -9.19 -17.72 13.56
C TYR A 569 -7.66 -17.66 13.49
N GLU A 570 -7.12 -17.49 12.28
CA GLU A 570 -5.70 -17.59 12.03
C GLU A 570 -5.03 -16.22 12.05
N THR A 571 -5.65 -15.18 11.48
CA THR A 571 -5.09 -13.84 11.41
C THR A 571 -4.95 -13.22 12.80
N GLU A 572 -3.83 -12.56 13.04
CA GLU A 572 -3.60 -11.80 14.26
C GLU A 572 -4.26 -10.41 14.24
N GLU A 573 -4.52 -9.89 13.04
CA GLU A 573 -5.01 -8.54 12.78
C GLU A 573 -6.55 -8.52 12.75
N LEU A 574 -7.19 -8.82 13.88
CA LEU A 574 -8.64 -8.99 13.96
C LEU A 574 -9.40 -7.69 13.65
N TRP A 575 -8.83 -6.50 13.94
CA TRP A 575 -9.45 -5.23 13.56
C TRP A 575 -9.78 -5.16 12.07
N PHE A 576 -8.89 -5.67 11.22
CA PHE A 576 -9.01 -5.61 9.78
C PHE A 576 -10.04 -6.61 9.27
N ASP A 577 -9.90 -7.87 9.69
CA ASP A 577 -10.79 -8.94 9.24
C ASP A 577 -12.24 -8.72 9.72
N GLU A 578 -12.41 -8.36 10.99
CA GLU A 578 -13.74 -8.06 11.54
C GLU A 578 -14.35 -6.84 10.87
N TRP A 579 -13.58 -5.77 10.59
CA TRP A 579 -14.08 -4.59 9.88
C TRP A 579 -14.65 -4.94 8.50
N GLU A 580 -13.91 -5.73 7.73
CA GLU A 580 -14.31 -6.15 6.39
C GLU A 580 -15.55 -7.06 6.39
N HIS A 581 -15.83 -7.73 7.51
CA HIS A 581 -17.00 -8.58 7.73
C HIS A 581 -18.11 -7.92 8.59
N GLY A 582 -18.10 -6.57 8.72
CA GLY A 582 -19.21 -5.84 9.36
C GLY A 582 -19.03 -5.53 10.85
N GLY A 583 -17.80 -5.66 11.36
CA GLY A 583 -17.35 -5.17 12.66
C GLY A 583 -17.65 -6.08 13.84
N LYS A 584 -17.89 -7.38 13.60
CA LYS A 584 -18.11 -8.38 14.65
C LYS A 584 -17.13 -9.54 14.51
N ALA A 585 -16.77 -10.16 15.62
CA ALA A 585 -15.98 -11.36 15.61
C ALA A 585 -16.77 -12.53 14.98
N TYR A 586 -16.06 -13.49 14.39
CA TYR A 586 -16.70 -14.65 13.75
C TYR A 586 -17.69 -15.38 14.67
N TYR A 587 -17.39 -15.56 15.97
CA TYR A 587 -18.29 -16.28 16.88
C TYR A 587 -19.54 -15.47 17.28
N GLU A 588 -19.54 -14.16 17.06
CA GLU A 588 -20.70 -13.28 17.27
C GLU A 588 -21.62 -13.26 16.05
N ASP A 589 -21.04 -13.44 14.85
CA ASP A 589 -21.76 -13.42 13.58
C ASP A 589 -21.12 -14.34 12.53
N PRO A 590 -21.23 -15.67 12.69
CA PRO A 590 -20.62 -16.61 11.73
C PRO A 590 -21.15 -16.40 10.31
N ALA A 591 -22.43 -16.03 10.18
CA ALA A 591 -23.09 -15.81 8.90
C ALA A 591 -22.38 -14.74 8.04
N ALA A 592 -21.83 -13.69 8.67
CA ALA A 592 -21.06 -12.66 7.98
C ALA A 592 -19.81 -13.19 7.29
N PHE A 593 -19.22 -14.30 7.77
CA PHE A 593 -18.04 -14.96 7.22
C PHE A 593 -18.37 -16.19 6.36
N GLU A 594 -19.45 -16.92 6.69
CA GLU A 594 -19.81 -18.20 6.05
C GLU A 594 -20.92 -18.08 4.98
N ASP A 595 -22.04 -17.47 5.37
CA ASP A 595 -23.31 -17.54 4.65
C ASP A 595 -23.42 -16.43 3.60
N ALA A 596 -22.75 -15.31 3.86
CA ALA A 596 -22.59 -14.18 2.96
C ALA A 596 -21.11 -14.02 2.58
N PRO A 597 -20.50 -14.95 1.81
CA PRO A 597 -19.12 -14.79 1.38
C PRO A 597 -19.00 -13.43 0.72
N ILE A 598 -18.10 -12.59 1.24
CA ILE A 598 -18.07 -11.16 0.98
C ILE A 598 -18.26 -10.89 -0.53
N GLY A 599 -19.36 -10.23 -0.91
CA GLY A 599 -19.77 -10.02 -2.31
C GLY A 599 -20.87 -10.93 -2.86
N ALA A 600 -21.46 -11.83 -2.06
CA ALA A 600 -22.68 -12.54 -2.42
C ALA A 600 -23.87 -11.57 -2.53
N GLY A 601 -24.68 -11.71 -3.58
CA GLY A 601 -25.90 -10.91 -3.78
C GLY A 601 -26.96 -11.16 -2.68
N PRO A 602 -28.08 -10.42 -2.68
CA PRO A 602 -29.06 -10.45 -1.58
C PRO A 602 -29.88 -11.73 -1.44
N PHE A 603 -29.59 -12.78 -2.21
CA PHE A 603 -30.42 -13.99 -2.34
C PHE A 603 -29.64 -15.27 -2.05
N MET A 604 -30.25 -16.19 -1.31
CA MET A 604 -29.82 -17.58 -1.10
C MET A 604 -30.68 -18.54 -1.92
N LEU A 605 -30.16 -19.71 -2.30
CA LEU A 605 -30.95 -20.76 -2.95
C LEU A 605 -31.90 -21.38 -1.91
N ASP A 606 -33.21 -21.30 -2.15
CA ASP A 606 -34.27 -21.89 -1.32
C ASP A 606 -34.55 -23.34 -1.74
N SER A 607 -34.77 -23.56 -3.04
CA SER A 607 -35.06 -24.91 -3.55
C SER A 607 -34.68 -25.09 -5.01
N LYS A 608 -34.49 -26.35 -5.40
CA LYS A 608 -34.10 -26.75 -6.75
C LYS A 608 -34.80 -28.03 -7.18
N THR A 609 -35.29 -28.03 -8.41
CA THR A 609 -35.77 -29.19 -9.13
C THR A 609 -35.11 -29.26 -10.51
N THR A 610 -35.43 -30.27 -11.31
CA THR A 610 -34.97 -30.37 -12.71
C THR A 610 -35.52 -29.26 -13.61
N SER A 611 -36.56 -28.55 -13.18
CA SER A 611 -37.28 -27.54 -13.97
C SER A 611 -37.40 -26.18 -13.29
N GLU A 612 -36.89 -26.02 -12.06
CA GLU A 612 -37.11 -24.81 -11.27
C GLU A 612 -35.98 -24.58 -10.25
N TYR A 613 -35.57 -23.33 -10.11
CA TYR A 613 -34.63 -22.84 -9.09
C TYR A 613 -35.28 -21.68 -8.39
N LYS A 614 -35.47 -21.79 -7.09
CA LYS A 614 -36.04 -20.73 -6.28
C LYS A 614 -34.97 -20.19 -5.36
N PHE A 615 -34.84 -18.88 -5.34
CA PHE A 615 -33.99 -18.14 -4.45
C PHE A 615 -34.86 -17.30 -3.53
N VAL A 616 -34.46 -17.16 -2.27
CA VAL A 616 -35.12 -16.29 -1.29
C VAL A 616 -34.12 -15.26 -0.80
N LYS A 617 -34.63 -14.07 -0.49
CA LYS A 617 -33.84 -13.00 0.10
C LYS A 617 -33.36 -13.46 1.49
N PHE A 618 -32.13 -13.09 1.88
CA PHE A 618 -31.73 -13.26 3.28
C PHE A 618 -32.56 -12.32 4.18
N ASP A 619 -33.20 -12.87 5.22
CA ASP A 619 -34.08 -12.13 6.13
C ASP A 619 -33.38 -10.95 6.82
N ASP A 620 -32.05 -10.99 6.92
CA ASP A 620 -31.17 -10.02 7.60
C ASP A 620 -30.22 -9.28 6.64
N TYR A 621 -30.41 -9.37 5.32
CA TYR A 621 -29.55 -8.68 4.35
C TYR A 621 -29.54 -7.17 4.59
N SER A 622 -28.38 -6.65 4.97
CA SER A 622 -28.12 -5.23 5.24
C SER A 622 -27.06 -4.64 4.31
N GLY A 623 -26.79 -5.30 3.17
CA GLY A 623 -25.91 -4.76 2.13
C GLY A 623 -26.61 -3.65 1.33
N ASP A 624 -25.83 -2.83 0.64
CA ASP A 624 -26.31 -1.63 -0.06
C ASP A 624 -27.23 -1.92 -1.26
N TYR A 625 -27.45 -3.20 -1.61
CA TYR A 625 -28.35 -3.66 -2.67
C TYR A 625 -29.57 -4.40 -2.13
N PRO A 626 -30.54 -3.72 -1.49
CA PRO A 626 -31.74 -4.37 -0.97
C PRO A 626 -32.49 -5.04 -2.12
N ALA A 627 -32.69 -6.35 -2.02
CA ALA A 627 -33.56 -7.07 -2.94
C ALA A 627 -34.97 -6.43 -2.94
N GLN A 628 -35.45 -6.09 -4.13
CA GLN A 628 -36.79 -5.53 -4.36
C GLN A 628 -37.90 -6.58 -4.24
N VAL A 629 -37.54 -7.86 -4.18
CA VAL A 629 -38.46 -9.00 -4.05
C VAL A 629 -37.93 -9.96 -2.99
N ASP A 630 -38.83 -10.64 -2.30
CA ASP A 630 -38.48 -11.60 -1.24
C ASP A 630 -38.01 -12.95 -1.80
N SER A 631 -38.30 -13.24 -3.08
CA SER A 631 -37.84 -14.45 -3.77
C SER A 631 -37.74 -14.26 -5.28
N LEU A 632 -36.88 -15.05 -5.92
CA LEU A 632 -36.71 -15.15 -7.37
C LEU A 632 -36.83 -16.60 -7.81
N THR A 633 -37.72 -16.89 -8.76
CA THR A 633 -37.88 -18.24 -9.32
C THR A 633 -37.47 -18.28 -10.78
N PHE A 634 -36.44 -19.07 -11.10
CA PHE A 634 -36.02 -19.38 -12.46
C PHE A 634 -36.58 -20.74 -12.87
N ARG A 635 -37.34 -20.77 -13.97
CA ARG A 635 -37.85 -22.02 -14.55
C ARG A 635 -37.06 -22.42 -15.77
N ILE A 636 -36.65 -23.69 -15.82
CA ILE A 636 -35.97 -24.29 -16.95
C ILE A 636 -36.98 -25.09 -17.76
N TYR A 637 -37.20 -24.66 -19.00
CA TYR A 637 -38.07 -25.32 -19.95
C TYR A 637 -37.25 -26.16 -20.93
N THR A 638 -37.67 -27.40 -21.14
CA THR A 638 -37.15 -28.27 -22.20
C THR A 638 -38.09 -28.34 -23.41
N ASP A 639 -39.24 -27.67 -23.31
CA ASP A 639 -40.28 -27.58 -24.32
C ASP A 639 -40.70 -26.11 -24.47
N ASP A 640 -40.51 -25.57 -25.68
CA ASP A 640 -40.82 -24.19 -26.02
C ASP A 640 -42.31 -23.88 -25.80
N ASN A 641 -43.19 -24.88 -25.98
CA ASN A 641 -44.62 -24.69 -25.76
C ASN A 641 -44.94 -24.54 -24.26
N ALA A 642 -44.27 -25.30 -23.38
CA ALA A 642 -44.43 -25.13 -21.94
C ALA A 642 -43.92 -23.76 -21.46
N ALA A 643 -42.78 -23.29 -21.99
CA ALA A 643 -42.27 -21.95 -21.73
C ALA A 643 -43.29 -20.88 -22.16
N TYR A 644 -43.84 -21.03 -23.37
CA TYR A 644 -44.84 -20.14 -23.92
C TYR A 644 -46.12 -20.11 -23.07
N GLN A 645 -46.63 -21.26 -22.63
CA GLN A 645 -47.83 -21.32 -21.78
C GLN A 645 -47.63 -20.64 -20.43
N ASP A 646 -46.47 -20.79 -19.79
CA ASP A 646 -46.18 -20.10 -18.53
C ASP A 646 -46.02 -18.58 -18.70
N VAL A 647 -45.45 -18.14 -19.83
CA VAL A 647 -45.39 -16.72 -20.21
C VAL A 647 -46.80 -16.16 -20.41
N VAL A 648 -47.66 -16.88 -21.14
CA VAL A 648 -49.06 -16.50 -21.40
C VAL A 648 -49.90 -16.51 -20.11
N ALA A 649 -49.66 -17.46 -19.22
CA ALA A 649 -50.34 -17.56 -17.93
C ALA A 649 -49.81 -16.57 -16.87
N ASN A 650 -48.75 -15.82 -17.17
CA ASN A 650 -48.07 -14.89 -16.25
C ASN A 650 -47.55 -15.58 -14.97
N ASN A 651 -47.02 -16.79 -15.11
CA ASN A 651 -46.49 -17.60 -14.01
C ASN A 651 -45.00 -17.32 -13.71
N LEU A 652 -44.39 -16.32 -14.34
CA LEU A 652 -42.97 -15.98 -14.24
C LEU A 652 -42.78 -14.65 -13.52
N ASP A 653 -41.94 -14.65 -12.48
CA ASP A 653 -41.74 -13.52 -11.53
C ASP A 653 -41.25 -12.23 -12.20
N TYR A 654 -40.39 -12.34 -13.22
CA TYR A 654 -39.93 -11.21 -14.04
C TYR A 654 -40.14 -11.52 -15.51
N THR A 655 -41.24 -11.01 -16.02
CA THR A 655 -41.46 -10.93 -17.45
C THR A 655 -41.62 -9.45 -17.74
N ASN A 656 -40.64 -8.81 -18.39
CA ASN A 656 -40.91 -7.67 -19.26
C ASN A 656 -39.67 -7.33 -20.09
N ASN A 657 -39.94 -7.19 -21.38
CA ASN A 657 -39.01 -6.94 -22.48
C ASN A 657 -38.19 -8.16 -22.93
N VAL A 658 -38.87 -9.23 -23.36
CA VAL A 658 -38.28 -10.09 -24.41
C VAL A 658 -38.31 -9.24 -25.68
N PRO A 659 -37.17 -8.83 -26.25
CA PRO A 659 -37.20 -8.01 -27.46
C PRO A 659 -37.94 -8.80 -28.54
N SER A 660 -38.79 -8.12 -29.33
CA SER A 660 -39.58 -8.74 -30.39
C SER A 660 -38.75 -9.63 -31.33
N ASP A 661 -37.48 -9.28 -31.46
CA ASP A 661 -36.46 -9.86 -32.32
C ASP A 661 -35.99 -11.25 -31.83
N PHE A 662 -36.28 -11.58 -30.56
CA PHE A 662 -35.99 -12.88 -29.91
C PHE A 662 -37.22 -13.78 -29.84
N LEU A 663 -38.40 -13.30 -30.24
CA LEU A 663 -39.64 -14.08 -30.26
C LEU A 663 -39.81 -14.76 -31.62
N VAL A 664 -40.09 -16.07 -31.60
CA VAL A 664 -40.26 -16.87 -32.82
C VAL A 664 -41.76 -16.96 -33.18
N GLY A 665 -42.13 -16.51 -34.38
CA GLY A 665 -43.51 -16.55 -34.89
C GLY A 665 -44.37 -15.35 -34.50
N GLU A 666 -45.64 -15.31 -34.93
CA GLU A 666 -46.54 -14.14 -34.75
C GLU A 666 -47.59 -14.32 -33.63
N GLN A 667 -47.68 -15.51 -33.03
CA GLN A 667 -48.75 -15.87 -32.08
C GLN A 667 -48.72 -15.03 -30.78
N TYR A 668 -47.56 -14.54 -30.35
CA TYR A 668 -47.45 -13.68 -29.17
C TYR A 668 -48.17 -12.33 -29.32
N GLN A 669 -48.41 -11.87 -30.56
CA GLN A 669 -49.02 -10.57 -30.83
C GLN A 669 -50.51 -10.54 -30.48
N SER A 670 -51.21 -11.69 -30.56
CA SER A 670 -52.60 -11.83 -30.12
C SER A 670 -52.71 -12.17 -28.63
N ASP A 671 -51.77 -12.97 -28.12
CA ASP A 671 -51.91 -13.62 -26.81
C ASP A 671 -51.39 -12.73 -25.65
N LEU A 672 -50.66 -11.64 -25.94
CA LEU A 672 -50.03 -10.74 -24.95
C LEU A 672 -50.19 -9.22 -25.27
N PRO A 673 -51.42 -8.67 -25.36
CA PRO A 673 -51.67 -7.32 -25.87
C PRO A 673 -51.17 -6.15 -25.00
N ASP A 674 -50.98 -6.35 -23.69
CA ASP A 674 -50.66 -5.27 -22.72
C ASP A 674 -49.14 -5.02 -22.51
N ARG A 675 -48.26 -5.81 -23.13
CA ARG A 675 -46.80 -5.74 -22.87
C ARG A 675 -46.03 -4.70 -23.69
N ASN A 676 -46.71 -3.95 -24.55
CA ASN A 676 -46.16 -2.74 -25.19
C ASN A 676 -46.23 -1.50 -24.29
N LEU A 677 -46.79 -1.60 -23.08
CA LEU A 677 -46.88 -0.49 -22.12
C LEU A 677 -45.56 -0.31 -21.36
N VAL A 678 -44.98 0.88 -21.45
CA VAL A 678 -43.80 1.29 -20.67
C VAL A 678 -44.19 1.41 -19.19
N ARG A 679 -43.55 0.62 -18.31
CA ARG A 679 -43.65 0.70 -16.85
C ARG A 679 -42.28 1.07 -16.26
N GLU A 680 -42.22 1.63 -15.05
CA GLU A 680 -40.94 1.82 -14.33
C GLU A 680 -40.22 0.47 -14.18
N THR A 681 -38.92 0.44 -14.48
CA THR A 681 -38.11 -0.79 -14.56
C THR A 681 -36.98 -0.80 -13.53
N GLY A 682 -36.64 -2.01 -13.07
CA GLY A 682 -35.35 -2.34 -12.46
C GLY A 682 -34.57 -3.26 -13.40
N ARG A 683 -33.23 -3.18 -13.38
CA ARG A 683 -32.32 -4.01 -14.19
C ARG A 683 -31.60 -4.99 -13.26
N PHE A 684 -31.69 -6.30 -13.54
CA PHE A 684 -30.77 -7.27 -12.95
C PHE A 684 -29.46 -7.23 -13.75
N ALA A 685 -28.39 -6.75 -13.13
CA ALA A 685 -27.06 -6.66 -13.76
C ALA A 685 -26.24 -7.95 -13.60
N GLY A 686 -26.67 -8.86 -12.72
CA GLY A 686 -26.08 -10.18 -12.48
C GLY A 686 -26.73 -10.86 -11.28
N VAL A 687 -26.59 -12.18 -11.17
CA VAL A 687 -26.94 -12.95 -9.97
C VAL A 687 -25.66 -13.64 -9.49
N VAL A 688 -25.28 -13.40 -8.23
CA VAL A 688 -24.06 -13.94 -7.60
C VAL A 688 -24.48 -15.01 -6.60
N PHE A 689 -23.84 -16.19 -6.61
CA PHE A 689 -24.20 -17.35 -5.80
C PHE A 689 -23.08 -17.75 -4.84
N SER A 690 -23.43 -18.38 -3.71
CA SER A 690 -22.46 -18.89 -2.73
C SER A 690 -21.67 -20.10 -3.27
N PRO A 691 -20.33 -20.15 -3.11
CA PRO A 691 -19.47 -21.26 -3.51
C PRO A 691 -19.65 -22.54 -2.66
N ASN A 692 -20.39 -22.48 -1.55
CA ASN A 692 -20.63 -23.62 -0.67
C ASN A 692 -21.85 -24.47 -1.03
N ASP A 693 -22.63 -24.09 -2.05
CA ASP A 693 -23.71 -24.93 -2.56
C ASP A 693 -23.13 -26.18 -3.25
N PRO A 694 -23.30 -27.39 -2.69
CA PRO A 694 -22.69 -28.61 -3.23
C PRO A 694 -23.15 -28.94 -4.66
N GLN A 695 -24.29 -28.38 -5.08
CA GLN A 695 -24.92 -28.65 -6.37
C GLN A 695 -24.55 -27.62 -7.44
N LEU A 696 -24.11 -26.41 -7.06
CA LEU A 696 -23.54 -25.40 -7.99
C LEU A 696 -22.02 -25.57 -8.12
N LYS A 697 -21.35 -25.98 -7.04
CA LYS A 697 -19.90 -26.25 -7.00
C LYS A 697 -19.46 -27.23 -8.08
N GLU A 698 -20.23 -28.31 -8.29
CA GLU A 698 -19.86 -29.38 -9.22
C GLU A 698 -20.55 -29.29 -10.60
N ASN A 699 -21.47 -28.35 -10.81
CA ASN A 699 -22.28 -28.28 -12.03
C ASN A 699 -22.00 -27.02 -12.86
N LEU A 700 -20.99 -27.11 -13.73
CA LEU A 700 -20.54 -26.01 -14.60
C LEU A 700 -21.64 -25.57 -15.59
N ASP A 701 -22.41 -26.51 -16.13
CA ASP A 701 -23.48 -26.21 -17.09
C ASP A 701 -24.63 -25.45 -16.42
N LEU A 702 -24.90 -25.74 -15.15
CA LEU A 702 -25.86 -25.00 -14.34
C LEU A 702 -25.40 -23.56 -14.07
N ARG A 703 -24.13 -23.35 -13.72
CA ARG A 703 -23.55 -22.00 -13.56
C ARG A 703 -23.68 -21.17 -14.84
N ARG A 704 -23.48 -21.79 -16.00
CA ARG A 704 -23.63 -21.16 -17.33
C ARG A 704 -25.08 -20.90 -17.74
N ALA A 705 -26.04 -21.68 -17.25
CA ALA A 705 -27.45 -21.51 -17.60
C ALA A 705 -28.16 -20.44 -16.75
N ILE A 706 -27.63 -20.15 -15.56
CA ILE A 706 -28.19 -19.14 -14.64
C ILE A 706 -27.57 -17.74 -14.86
N SER A 707 -26.29 -17.67 -15.28
CA SER A 707 -25.67 -16.42 -15.77
C SER A 707 -26.22 -16.05 -17.14
#